data_AF-A0A2V5PUW0-F1
#
_entry.id   AF-A0A2V5PUW0-F1
#
_cell.length_a   1.000
_cell.length_b   1.000
_cell.length_c   1.000
_cell.angle_alpha   90.00
_cell.angle_beta   90.00
_cell.angle_gamma   90.00
#
_symmetry.space_group_name_H-M   'P 1'
#
loop_
_entity.id
_entity.type
_entity.pdbx_description
1 polymer ?
#
loop_
_entity_poly.entity_id
_entity_poly.type
_entity_poly.pdbx_seq_one_letter_code
_entity_poly.pdbx_strand_id
1 'polypeptide(L)'
;LAKSSDSTRNIRYKAFDNAVFNTRFGRNYSVQRTNSDSIWGQTNLLGFETGLANLSLSPKTFIPGAMADSLTSYGGLIFGPNGQVTALDFVGAGAAGSYGTVTEPSAVAAKFPDPQNYFYQSRGFSLAECYYQSIFEPYEGLIVGEPLAAPCQRPGSGQWLGVSSNALLSGTAQLSLQFTSPDGQHSLQQVDLFTDGKYWRTLTNLAPQAGNVLTVTLNGYPLNYTVPTNSTLATLATNLAAALNAPAYTNITKTAAFVHGDRIELHAASTNSAADPFFFTDTTAGGSPRFYRAVYLSPPTVPVLSALGRDSSGAFRLHVEAPAAMPCVLQASTDLRNWQPLLTNLLGGPMDFVDPAAAGYPKRFYRVAASVPDNRPRLSALGRTQTGGFKVRVQSPAAPFSLDASSDLVHWTSLVTNQTAGTLDLEDTAFANFARRFYRATARPQPAPTSTPTVSEVRSLANGLLLRVDGATNAYIIQVSTDLIHWSPLSTNLSLGKAQLAASAAKGAAQALSTSVTASRGVFLDSVANGTRSVSVNGIMSVGTWLQLTVTKTNGARVNVGVTNQIVTATILDLLNQFTNAINSSLALQGTDGLVAEDLAPGWFGASGFNLRVRGTGQDAAGIKVLLSAPASSLVLNLTGEVALNQNFSDLQPRYQLYLTAGATNLALSFPLDTTALPDGYHQLTAVAYEGSHVRTQTRTTLPIRVQNSSLTATLTPLDVSGTASVQGTYHFQVAANTNNVTAIRLFSTGGQLDVVTSQPSATFTVNGTSLGVGLHPFYAVVETAAGLSYRTDTRFVRLTAGP
;
A
#
# COMPACT_ATOMS: atom_id res chain seq x y z
N LEU A 1 0.54 -12.40 9.13
CA LEU A 1 -0.79 -13.01 8.96
C LEU A 1 -0.61 -14.52 8.82
N ALA A 2 -0.99 -15.29 9.83
CA ALA A 2 -0.72 -16.72 9.91
C ALA A 2 -1.96 -17.56 9.57
N LYS A 3 -1.82 -18.42 8.55
CA LYS A 3 -2.72 -19.55 8.33
C LYS A 3 -2.25 -20.69 9.23
N SER A 4 -3.10 -21.10 10.17
CA SER A 4 -2.78 -22.13 11.15
C SER A 4 -3.08 -23.54 10.65
N SER A 5 -2.75 -24.57 11.42
CA SER A 5 -3.23 -25.94 11.18
C SER A 5 -4.73 -26.11 11.44
N ASP A 6 -5.38 -25.17 12.12
CA ASP A 6 -6.82 -25.20 12.35
C ASP A 6 -7.59 -24.74 11.10
N SER A 7 -7.98 -25.71 10.29
CA SER A 7 -8.71 -25.47 9.04
C SER A 7 -10.06 -24.78 9.26
N THR A 8 -10.71 -24.98 10.42
CA THR A 8 -12.02 -24.39 10.72
C THR A 8 -11.93 -22.90 11.05
N ARG A 9 -10.79 -22.44 11.58
CA ARG A 9 -10.54 -21.05 11.97
C ARG A 9 -9.70 -20.25 10.97
N ASN A 10 -9.33 -20.86 9.84
CA ASN A 10 -8.59 -20.21 8.75
C ASN A 10 -9.48 -19.38 7.78
N ILE A 11 -10.71 -19.02 8.16
CA ILE A 11 -11.64 -18.31 7.27
C ILE A 11 -11.11 -16.93 6.83
N ARG A 12 -10.32 -16.24 7.68
CA ARG A 12 -9.67 -14.95 7.35
C ARG A 12 -8.54 -15.07 6.32
N TYR A 13 -7.98 -16.26 6.13
CA TYR A 13 -6.80 -16.42 5.27
C TYR A 13 -7.06 -15.92 3.84
N LYS A 14 -8.30 -16.07 3.35
CA LYS A 14 -8.71 -15.64 2.00
C LYS A 14 -8.60 -14.12 1.82
N ALA A 15 -8.65 -13.33 2.90
CA ALA A 15 -8.53 -11.88 2.86
C ALA A 15 -7.07 -11.40 3.01
N PHE A 16 -6.13 -12.26 3.43
CA PHE A 16 -4.73 -11.88 3.68
C PHE A 16 -4.05 -11.29 2.44
N ASP A 17 -4.30 -11.84 1.26
CA ASP A 17 -3.66 -11.39 0.02
C ASP A 17 -4.02 -9.93 -0.30
N ASN A 18 -5.24 -9.50 0.01
CA ASN A 18 -5.67 -8.12 -0.19
C ASN A 18 -5.05 -7.15 0.82
N ALA A 19 -4.90 -7.55 2.08
CA ALA A 19 -4.19 -6.75 3.08
C ALA A 19 -2.69 -6.63 2.77
N VAL A 20 -2.05 -7.74 2.39
CA VAL A 20 -0.65 -7.76 1.92
C VAL A 20 -0.48 -6.87 0.69
N PHE A 21 -1.41 -6.93 -0.26
CA PHE A 21 -1.36 -6.10 -1.45
C PHE A 21 -1.52 -4.60 -1.11
N ASN A 22 -2.55 -4.24 -0.33
CA ASN A 22 -2.88 -2.85 -0.03
C ASN A 22 -1.83 -2.14 0.83
N THR A 23 -1.19 -2.84 1.77
CA THR A 23 -0.11 -2.26 2.60
C THR A 23 1.12 -1.86 1.80
N ARG A 24 1.33 -2.42 0.58
CA ARG A 24 2.43 -2.01 -0.33
C ARG A 24 2.30 -0.58 -0.86
N PHE A 25 1.13 0.05 -0.74
CA PHE A 25 0.95 1.46 -1.12
C PHE A 25 1.48 2.42 -0.03
N GLY A 26 1.33 2.09 1.25
CA GLY A 26 1.81 2.92 2.36
C GLY A 26 3.34 2.89 2.57
N ARG A 27 4.00 1.78 2.22
CA ARG A 27 5.47 1.54 2.34
C ARG A 27 6.07 1.77 3.74
N ASN A 28 5.25 1.89 4.78
CA ASN A 28 5.70 2.10 6.16
C ASN A 28 6.16 0.78 6.81
N TYR A 29 5.59 -0.36 6.41
CA TYR A 29 5.98 -1.69 6.86
C TYR A 29 5.58 -2.77 5.85
N SER A 30 6.10 -3.99 6.03
CA SER A 30 5.75 -5.16 5.22
C SER A 30 4.81 -6.10 5.96
N VAL A 31 3.75 -6.54 5.30
CA VAL A 31 2.89 -7.62 5.79
C VAL A 31 3.22 -8.89 5.03
N GLN A 32 3.36 -9.99 5.76
CA GLN A 32 3.61 -11.31 5.19
C GLN A 32 2.50 -12.29 5.57
N ARG A 33 2.08 -13.06 4.57
CA ARG A 33 1.29 -14.27 4.77
C ARG A 33 2.24 -15.43 5.07
N THR A 34 1.94 -16.21 6.09
CA THR A 34 2.73 -17.38 6.49
C THR A 34 1.82 -18.54 6.87
N ASN A 35 2.33 -19.77 6.83
CA ASN A 35 1.69 -20.94 7.44
C ASN A 35 2.46 -21.24 8.73
N SER A 36 1.86 -20.96 9.89
CA SER A 36 2.53 -21.16 11.17
C SER A 36 1.56 -21.33 12.33
N ASP A 37 1.92 -22.22 13.24
CA ASP A 37 1.24 -22.42 14.52
C ASP A 37 2.01 -21.80 15.70
N SER A 38 3.13 -21.13 15.43
CA SER A 38 3.97 -20.54 16.45
C SER A 38 4.57 -19.21 16.00
N ILE A 39 4.80 -18.34 16.97
CA ILE A 39 5.56 -17.10 16.82
C ILE A 39 6.84 -17.12 17.66
N TRP A 40 7.25 -18.29 18.13
CA TRP A 40 8.46 -18.44 18.93
C TRP A 40 9.68 -17.90 18.18
N GLY A 41 10.47 -17.06 18.85
CA GLY A 41 11.64 -16.38 18.28
C GLY A 41 11.32 -15.17 17.40
N GLN A 42 10.04 -14.87 17.14
CA GLN A 42 9.65 -13.63 16.47
C GLN A 42 9.55 -12.48 17.48
N THR A 43 10.14 -11.35 17.15
CA THR A 43 10.10 -10.11 17.95
C THR A 43 9.93 -8.92 17.05
N ASN A 44 9.60 -7.76 17.62
CA ASN A 44 9.39 -6.51 16.89
C ASN A 44 8.25 -6.55 15.86
N LEU A 45 7.20 -7.33 16.15
CA LEU A 45 6.03 -7.42 15.28
C LEU A 45 5.16 -6.16 15.45
N LEU A 46 4.83 -5.50 14.34
CA LEU A 46 3.81 -4.44 14.31
C LEU A 46 2.38 -5.00 14.20
N GLY A 47 2.25 -6.30 13.97
CA GLY A 47 0.98 -6.98 14.12
C GLY A 47 0.98 -8.46 13.80
N PHE A 48 -0.12 -9.14 14.17
CA PHE A 48 -0.28 -10.57 13.99
C PHE A 48 -1.75 -10.99 14.03
N GLU A 49 -2.14 -11.86 13.11
CA GLU A 49 -3.46 -12.51 13.11
C GLU A 49 -3.28 -14.00 12.92
N THR A 50 -4.05 -14.79 13.67
CA THR A 50 -4.07 -16.25 13.60
C THR A 50 -5.49 -16.81 13.78
N GLY A 51 -5.65 -18.10 13.50
CA GLY A 51 -6.83 -18.90 13.84
C GLY A 51 -6.63 -19.83 15.05
N LEU A 52 -5.46 -19.83 15.69
CA LEU A 52 -5.20 -20.74 16.81
C LEU A 52 -5.88 -20.29 18.11
N ALA A 53 -6.54 -21.25 18.78
CA ALA A 53 -7.10 -21.08 20.12
C ALA A 53 -6.04 -20.97 21.21
N ASN A 54 -4.93 -21.70 21.06
CA ASN A 54 -3.82 -21.74 22.00
C ASN A 54 -2.54 -21.35 21.27
N LEU A 55 -1.86 -20.32 21.76
CA LEU A 55 -0.63 -19.77 21.18
C LEU A 55 0.30 -19.32 22.31
N SER A 56 1.57 -19.70 22.25
CA SER A 56 2.57 -19.22 23.21
C SER A 56 3.02 -17.80 22.84
N LEU A 57 2.76 -16.83 23.71
CA LEU A 57 3.16 -15.44 23.55
C LEU A 57 4.31 -15.10 24.51
N SER A 58 5.39 -14.53 23.98
CA SER A 58 6.49 -14.01 24.80
C SER A 58 6.32 -12.52 25.07
N PRO A 59 6.73 -11.99 26.24
CA PRO A 59 6.77 -10.55 26.46
C PRO A 59 7.60 -9.85 25.38
N LYS A 60 7.18 -8.65 24.95
CA LYS A 60 7.86 -7.83 23.92
C LYS A 60 7.93 -8.48 22.53
N THR A 61 7.01 -9.39 22.24
CA THR A 61 6.81 -9.89 20.87
C THR A 61 6.43 -8.74 19.93
N PHE A 62 5.60 -7.82 20.44
CA PHE A 62 5.03 -6.70 19.69
C PHE A 62 5.67 -5.35 20.05
N ILE A 63 5.71 -4.42 19.09
CA ILE A 63 6.18 -3.04 19.31
C ILE A 63 5.03 -2.09 19.66
N PRO A 64 5.30 -0.91 20.25
CA PRO A 64 4.28 0.10 20.49
C PRO A 64 3.48 0.44 19.24
N GLY A 65 2.15 0.49 19.37
CA GLY A 65 1.22 0.70 18.27
C GLY A 65 0.79 -0.59 17.55
N ALA A 66 1.33 -1.76 17.88
CA ALA A 66 0.95 -3.01 17.22
C ALA A 66 -0.50 -3.43 17.50
N MET A 67 -1.16 -4.00 16.50
CA MET A 67 -2.45 -4.67 16.66
C MET A 67 -2.26 -6.17 16.46
N ALA A 68 -2.78 -7.00 17.36
CA ALA A 68 -2.71 -8.44 17.21
C ALA A 68 -3.94 -9.12 17.81
N ASP A 69 -4.45 -10.14 17.14
CA ASP A 69 -5.63 -10.87 17.59
C ASP A 69 -5.70 -12.32 17.05
N SER A 70 -6.64 -13.08 17.60
CA SER A 70 -6.91 -14.46 17.18
C SER A 70 -8.38 -14.65 16.82
N LEU A 71 -8.63 -15.42 15.77
CA LEU A 71 -9.96 -15.84 15.35
C LEU A 71 -10.43 -17.02 16.20
N THR A 72 -10.89 -16.75 17.41
CA THR A 72 -11.24 -17.78 18.40
C THR A 72 -12.63 -17.54 18.98
N SER A 73 -13.12 -18.45 19.81
CA SER A 73 -14.50 -18.39 20.33
C SER A 73 -14.64 -17.50 21.55
N TYR A 74 -13.58 -17.38 22.35
CA TYR A 74 -13.63 -16.77 23.68
C TYR A 74 -12.44 -15.85 23.94
N GLY A 75 -11.77 -15.36 22.89
CA GLY A 75 -10.63 -14.43 23.05
C GLY A 75 -11.01 -13.14 23.80
N GLY A 76 -12.29 -12.77 23.84
CA GLY A 76 -12.81 -11.61 24.56
C GLY A 76 -13.26 -11.92 26.00
N LEU A 77 -13.24 -13.17 26.46
CA LEU A 77 -13.51 -13.47 27.87
C LEU A 77 -12.29 -13.11 28.72
N ILE A 78 -12.19 -11.82 29.04
CA ILE A 78 -11.06 -11.20 29.75
C ILE A 78 -11.15 -11.31 31.29
N PHE A 79 -12.29 -11.79 31.81
CA PHE A 79 -12.48 -12.12 33.22
C PHE A 79 -13.04 -13.53 33.35
N GLY A 80 -12.59 -14.28 34.37
CA GLY A 80 -13.05 -15.64 34.65
C GLY A 80 -12.31 -16.74 33.89
N PRO A 81 -12.76 -18.01 33.99
CA PRO A 81 -12.09 -19.15 33.37
C PRO A 81 -12.12 -19.07 31.83
N ASN A 82 -10.95 -19.16 31.20
CA ASN A 82 -10.80 -19.23 29.75
C ASN A 82 -9.72 -20.26 29.38
N GLY A 83 -9.99 -21.08 28.36
CA GLY A 83 -9.06 -22.09 27.83
C GLY A 83 -8.40 -21.68 26.51
N GLN A 84 -8.49 -20.40 26.14
CA GLN A 84 -7.96 -19.83 24.91
C GLN A 84 -7.11 -18.59 25.23
N VAL A 85 -6.22 -18.21 24.30
CA VAL A 85 -5.50 -16.94 24.38
C VAL A 85 -6.51 -15.79 24.32
N THR A 86 -6.42 -14.89 25.29
CA THR A 86 -7.28 -13.71 25.41
C THR A 86 -6.70 -12.51 24.69
N ALA A 87 -7.55 -11.51 24.46
CA ALA A 87 -7.12 -10.21 23.97
C ALA A 87 -6.14 -9.51 24.95
N LEU A 88 -6.25 -9.79 26.26
CA LEU A 88 -5.29 -9.28 27.25
C LEU A 88 -3.92 -9.95 27.16
N ASP A 89 -3.84 -11.21 26.73
CA ASP A 89 -2.55 -11.88 26.55
C ASP A 89 -1.74 -11.25 25.41
N PHE A 90 -2.39 -10.85 24.32
CA PHE A 90 -1.75 -10.07 23.24
C PHE A 90 -1.24 -8.71 23.74
N VAL A 91 -2.04 -8.01 24.55
CA VAL A 91 -1.62 -6.74 25.18
C VAL A 91 -0.44 -6.98 26.14
N GLY A 92 -0.48 -8.03 26.96
CA GLY A 92 0.62 -8.44 27.83
C GLY A 92 1.90 -8.80 27.08
N ALA A 93 1.79 -9.28 25.83
CA ALA A 93 2.90 -9.54 24.94
C ALA A 93 3.45 -8.28 24.22
N GLY A 94 2.82 -7.11 24.44
CA GLY A 94 3.26 -5.80 23.95
C GLY A 94 2.38 -5.17 22.88
N ALA A 95 1.26 -5.80 22.47
CA ALA A 95 0.35 -5.21 21.51
C ALA A 95 -0.31 -3.96 22.11
N ALA A 96 -0.45 -2.89 21.32
CA ALA A 96 -1.19 -1.70 21.74
C ALA A 96 -2.70 -1.95 21.78
N GLY A 97 -3.20 -2.96 21.07
CA GLY A 97 -4.56 -3.42 21.24
C GLY A 97 -4.87 -4.72 20.50
N SER A 98 -5.94 -5.37 20.95
CA SER A 98 -6.39 -6.68 20.50
C SER A 98 -7.91 -6.70 20.43
N TYR A 99 -8.44 -7.63 19.64
CA TYR A 99 -9.86 -7.97 19.61
C TYR A 99 -10.09 -9.41 20.06
N GLY A 100 -11.22 -9.69 20.68
CA GLY A 100 -11.66 -11.05 20.95
C GLY A 100 -13.17 -11.16 21.16
N THR A 101 -13.75 -12.29 20.79
CA THR A 101 -15.19 -12.59 20.90
C THR A 101 -15.58 -13.02 22.32
N VAL A 102 -16.79 -12.68 22.77
CA VAL A 102 -17.29 -12.96 24.14
C VAL A 102 -18.37 -14.04 24.21
N THR A 103 -18.82 -14.57 23.07
CA THR A 103 -19.85 -15.61 22.96
C THR A 103 -19.38 -16.71 22.04
N GLU A 104 -19.89 -17.95 22.18
CA GLU A 104 -19.52 -19.07 21.30
C GLU A 104 -19.97 -18.78 19.87
N PRO A 105 -19.04 -18.54 18.94
CA PRO A 105 -19.45 -17.90 17.72
C PRO A 105 -19.14 -18.85 16.55
N SER A 106 -20.13 -19.10 15.69
CA SER A 106 -19.94 -19.85 14.43
C SER A 106 -18.83 -19.19 13.59
N ALA A 107 -17.95 -19.95 12.94
CA ALA A 107 -16.78 -19.39 12.22
C ALA A 107 -17.17 -18.55 10.98
N VAL A 108 -17.66 -17.33 11.24
CA VAL A 108 -18.12 -16.33 10.28
C VAL A 108 -17.14 -15.17 10.29
N ALA A 109 -16.72 -14.70 9.11
CA ALA A 109 -15.69 -13.68 9.00
C ALA A 109 -16.17 -12.29 9.50
N ALA A 110 -17.46 -12.01 9.40
CA ALA A 110 -18.06 -10.70 9.67
C ALA A 110 -17.85 -10.17 11.12
N LYS A 111 -17.78 -11.07 12.10
CA LYS A 111 -17.57 -10.72 13.51
C LYS A 111 -16.09 -10.53 13.89
N PHE A 112 -15.14 -10.86 13.02
CA PHE A 112 -13.72 -10.70 13.30
C PHE A 112 -13.13 -9.51 12.54
N PRO A 113 -12.04 -8.90 13.03
CA PRO A 113 -11.31 -7.89 12.29
C PRO A 113 -10.86 -8.44 10.94
N ASP A 114 -11.27 -7.77 9.87
CA ASP A 114 -10.72 -7.97 8.54
C ASP A 114 -9.23 -7.55 8.54
N PRO A 115 -8.33 -8.35 7.93
CA PRO A 115 -6.89 -8.05 7.87
C PRO A 115 -6.54 -6.70 7.22
N GLN A 116 -7.49 -6.04 6.55
CA GLN A 116 -7.33 -4.65 6.09
C GLN A 116 -7.14 -3.64 7.23
N ASN A 117 -7.37 -4.00 8.49
CA ASN A 117 -6.98 -3.20 9.66
C ASN A 117 -5.51 -2.74 9.58
N TYR A 118 -4.59 -3.59 9.09
CA TYR A 118 -3.19 -3.23 8.86
C TYR A 118 -3.04 -2.24 7.70
N PHE A 119 -3.85 -2.36 6.64
CA PHE A 119 -3.85 -1.32 5.62
C PHE A 119 -4.32 0.04 6.18
N TYR A 120 -5.38 0.06 7.01
CA TYR A 120 -5.85 1.28 7.67
C TYR A 120 -4.78 1.86 8.61
N GLN A 121 -4.15 1.02 9.43
CA GLN A 121 -3.05 1.47 10.27
C GLN A 121 -1.91 2.05 9.44
N SER A 122 -1.54 1.41 8.33
CA SER A 122 -0.49 1.91 7.43
C SER A 122 -0.81 3.28 6.82
N ARG A 123 -2.09 3.65 6.72
CA ARG A 123 -2.56 4.98 6.30
C ARG A 123 -2.52 6.04 7.40
N GLY A 124 -2.39 5.64 8.67
CA GLY A 124 -2.40 6.57 9.81
C GLY A 124 -3.72 6.63 10.58
N PHE A 125 -4.67 5.73 10.32
CA PHE A 125 -5.82 5.60 11.21
C PHE A 125 -5.36 5.15 12.61
N SER A 126 -6.04 5.66 13.64
CA SER A 126 -5.86 5.21 15.02
C SER A 126 -6.31 3.76 15.19
N LEU A 127 -5.85 3.11 16.26
CA LEU A 127 -6.19 1.73 16.58
C LEU A 127 -7.71 1.52 16.66
N ALA A 128 -8.43 2.43 17.30
CA ALA A 128 -9.88 2.38 17.36
C ALA A 128 -10.50 2.43 15.95
N GLU A 129 -10.09 3.39 15.12
CA GLU A 129 -10.57 3.53 13.75
C GLU A 129 -10.24 2.30 12.89
N CYS A 130 -9.06 1.68 13.08
CA CYS A 130 -8.67 0.46 12.37
C CYS A 130 -9.60 -0.71 12.70
N TYR A 131 -9.87 -0.96 13.99
CA TYR A 131 -10.76 -2.04 14.39
C TYR A 131 -12.20 -1.78 13.96
N TYR A 132 -12.77 -0.60 14.25
CA TYR A 132 -14.17 -0.28 13.92
C TYR A 132 -14.45 -0.30 12.41
N GLN A 133 -13.48 0.01 11.55
CA GLN A 133 -13.63 -0.11 10.10
C GLN A 133 -13.39 -1.53 9.56
N SER A 134 -12.86 -2.43 10.37
CA SER A 134 -12.52 -3.81 9.98
C SER A 134 -13.52 -4.86 10.46
N ILE A 135 -14.43 -4.51 11.38
CA ILE A 135 -15.40 -5.45 11.96
C ILE A 135 -16.80 -5.09 11.48
N PHE A 136 -17.47 -6.02 10.81
CA PHE A 136 -18.84 -5.82 10.31
C PHE A 136 -19.88 -6.02 11.43
N GLU A 137 -19.65 -6.98 12.33
CA GLU A 137 -20.52 -7.32 13.47
C GLU A 137 -19.80 -7.08 14.82
N PRO A 138 -19.64 -5.81 15.26
CA PRO A 138 -18.80 -5.48 16.42
C PRO A 138 -19.40 -5.88 17.78
N TYR A 139 -20.69 -6.22 17.83
CA TYR A 139 -21.43 -6.48 19.08
C TYR A 139 -21.11 -7.84 19.73
N GLU A 140 -20.42 -8.75 19.03
CA GLU A 140 -20.06 -10.08 19.55
C GLU A 140 -18.68 -10.16 20.23
N GLY A 141 -17.98 -9.04 20.38
CA GLY A 141 -16.65 -9.03 20.97
C GLY A 141 -16.23 -7.73 21.64
N LEU A 142 -15.00 -7.74 22.14
CA LEU A 142 -14.37 -6.64 22.85
C LEU A 142 -13.09 -6.21 22.14
N ILE A 143 -12.94 -4.90 21.97
CA ILE A 143 -11.69 -4.26 21.61
C ILE A 143 -11.03 -3.78 22.91
N VAL A 144 -9.78 -4.18 23.14
CA VAL A 144 -8.99 -3.76 24.31
C VAL A 144 -7.69 -3.10 23.85
N GLY A 145 -7.22 -2.08 24.56
CA GLY A 145 -5.95 -1.41 24.25
C GLY A 145 -6.00 0.11 24.32
N GLU A 146 -5.04 0.76 23.66
CA GLU A 146 -4.90 2.21 23.54
C GLU A 146 -5.61 2.71 22.26
N PRO A 147 -6.82 3.28 22.37
CA PRO A 147 -7.63 3.65 21.20
C PRO A 147 -6.98 4.73 20.32
N LEU A 148 -6.14 5.60 20.90
CA LEU A 148 -5.49 6.70 20.19
C LEU A 148 -4.13 6.32 19.58
N ALA A 149 -3.68 5.07 19.74
CA ALA A 149 -2.43 4.61 19.15
C ALA A 149 -2.51 4.69 17.62
N ALA A 150 -1.64 5.51 17.01
CA ALA A 150 -1.67 5.77 15.57
C ALA A 150 -0.24 5.84 15.01
N PRO A 151 0.49 4.71 14.97
CA PRO A 151 1.94 4.68 14.75
C PRO A 151 2.39 5.15 13.36
N CYS A 152 1.48 5.26 12.38
CA CYS A 152 1.78 5.73 11.03
C CYS A 152 1.19 7.11 10.71
N GLN A 153 0.64 7.83 11.69
CA GLN A 153 0.18 9.20 11.45
C GLN A 153 1.32 10.12 11.04
N ARG A 154 1.01 11.04 10.13
CA ARG A 154 1.92 12.10 9.68
C ARG A 154 1.27 13.44 10.00
N PRO A 155 1.43 13.96 11.23
CA PRO A 155 0.91 15.28 11.55
C PRO A 155 1.71 16.35 10.81
N GLY A 156 1.05 17.48 10.52
CA GLY A 156 1.73 18.69 10.08
C GLY A 156 2.42 19.40 11.24
N SER A 157 2.72 20.68 11.04
CA SER A 157 3.25 21.57 12.09
C SER A 157 2.39 22.82 12.22
N GLY A 158 2.30 23.36 13.44
CA GLY A 158 1.54 24.57 13.73
C GLY A 158 2.28 25.52 14.67
N GLN A 159 2.20 26.82 14.41
CA GLN A 159 2.78 27.85 15.27
C GLN A 159 1.92 29.10 15.34
N TRP A 160 1.96 29.75 16.51
CA TRP A 160 1.42 31.09 16.72
C TRP A 160 2.46 32.13 16.29
N LEU A 161 2.00 33.23 15.69
CA LEU A 161 2.86 34.29 15.15
C LEU A 161 2.59 35.61 15.88
N GLY A 162 3.65 36.37 16.15
CA GLY A 162 3.55 37.74 16.64
C GLY A 162 3.12 37.90 18.11
N VAL A 163 2.92 36.81 18.86
CA VAL A 163 2.53 36.85 20.29
C VAL A 163 3.42 35.92 21.10
N SER A 164 3.98 36.43 22.20
CA SER A 164 4.81 35.66 23.11
C SER A 164 3.97 34.84 24.10
N SER A 165 4.52 33.73 24.59
CA SER A 165 3.88 32.94 25.64
C SER A 165 3.63 33.81 26.88
N ASN A 166 2.42 33.71 27.45
CA ASN A 166 1.93 34.49 28.58
C ASN A 166 1.86 36.01 28.32
N ALA A 167 1.74 36.42 27.05
CA ALA A 167 1.48 37.82 26.70
C ALA A 167 0.21 38.32 27.40
N LEU A 168 0.28 39.57 27.87
CA LEU A 168 -0.85 40.26 28.49
C LEU A 168 -1.72 40.88 27.39
N LEU A 169 -2.98 40.49 27.33
CA LEU A 169 -3.97 40.91 26.33
C LEU A 169 -5.15 41.59 27.03
N SER A 170 -5.74 42.59 26.36
CA SER A 170 -6.92 43.33 26.84
C SER A 170 -7.72 43.86 25.65
N GLY A 171 -9.03 43.97 25.79
CA GLY A 171 -9.94 44.42 24.73
C GLY A 171 -9.92 43.47 23.53
N THR A 172 -9.46 43.95 22.36
CA THR A 172 -9.38 43.15 21.13
C THR A 172 -7.92 42.95 20.73
N ALA A 173 -7.45 41.71 20.71
CA ALA A 173 -6.11 41.33 20.27
C ALA A 173 -6.16 40.70 18.88
N GLN A 174 -5.26 41.12 17.97
CA GLN A 174 -5.07 40.45 16.68
C GLN A 174 -4.11 39.28 16.86
N LEU A 175 -4.56 38.08 16.52
CA LEU A 175 -3.77 36.85 16.59
C LEU A 175 -3.56 36.28 15.19
N SER A 176 -2.38 35.71 14.98
CA SER A 176 -2.02 35.05 13.74
C SER A 176 -1.47 33.66 14.01
N LEU A 177 -1.74 32.73 13.10
CA LEU A 177 -1.27 31.36 13.16
C LEU A 177 -0.86 30.86 11.78
N GLN A 178 0.03 29.88 11.78
CA GLN A 178 0.45 29.19 10.58
C GLN A 178 0.43 27.69 10.83
N PHE A 179 -0.23 26.95 9.95
CA PHE A 179 -0.09 25.51 9.84
C PHE A 179 0.48 25.12 8.47
N THR A 180 1.28 24.06 8.46
CA THR A 180 1.87 23.47 7.26
C THR A 180 1.66 21.96 7.30
N SER A 181 1.20 21.37 6.18
CA SER A 181 1.03 19.93 6.02
C SER A 181 2.41 19.22 6.00
N PRO A 182 2.49 17.93 6.34
CA PRO A 182 3.74 17.19 6.28
C PRO A 182 4.24 17.01 4.83
N ASP A 183 3.32 16.92 3.87
CA ASP A 183 3.60 16.79 2.45
C ASP A 183 2.38 17.24 1.61
N GLY A 184 2.49 17.14 0.27
CA GLY A 184 1.42 17.52 -0.66
C GLY A 184 0.25 16.53 -0.76
N GLN A 185 0.33 15.36 -0.12
CA GLN A 185 -0.75 14.36 -0.10
C GLN A 185 -1.64 14.48 1.15
N HIS A 186 -1.16 15.11 2.22
CA HIS A 186 -1.86 15.26 3.50
C HIS A 186 -2.25 16.73 3.77
N SER A 187 -2.91 17.36 2.80
CA SER A 187 -3.40 18.76 2.91
C SER A 187 -4.25 18.98 4.16
N LEU A 188 -4.18 20.18 4.73
CA LEU A 188 -4.97 20.57 5.91
C LEU A 188 -6.26 21.26 5.48
N GLN A 189 -7.39 20.79 5.99
CA GLN A 189 -8.72 21.28 5.62
C GLN A 189 -9.29 22.25 6.65
N GLN A 190 -9.25 21.89 7.93
CA GLN A 190 -9.98 22.59 8.99
C GLN A 190 -9.03 23.04 10.08
N VAL A 191 -9.27 24.21 10.68
CA VAL A 191 -8.60 24.64 11.92
C VAL A 191 -9.66 25.05 12.92
N ASP A 192 -9.72 24.35 14.04
CA ASP A 192 -10.57 24.70 15.17
C ASP A 192 -9.75 25.38 16.27
N LEU A 193 -10.38 26.31 16.97
CA LEU A 193 -9.79 27.03 18.09
C LEU A 193 -10.53 26.67 19.38
N PHE A 194 -9.75 26.34 20.40
CA PHE A 194 -10.20 26.01 21.73
C PHE A 194 -9.63 27.02 22.73
N THR A 195 -10.41 27.35 23.75
CA THR A 195 -9.98 28.15 24.90
C THR A 195 -10.14 27.31 26.15
N ASP A 196 -9.06 27.08 26.90
CA ASP A 196 -9.03 26.24 28.10
C ASP A 196 -9.65 24.85 27.88
N GLY A 197 -9.36 24.26 26.71
CA GLY A 197 -9.86 22.93 26.33
C GLY A 197 -11.31 22.90 25.85
N LYS A 198 -12.03 24.03 25.84
CA LYS A 198 -13.39 24.13 25.30
C LYS A 198 -13.37 24.66 23.87
N TYR A 199 -14.13 24.02 22.99
CA TYR A 199 -14.28 24.50 21.61
C TYR A 199 -14.85 25.91 21.61
N TRP A 200 -14.23 26.81 20.84
CA TRP A 200 -14.69 28.18 20.67
C TRP A 200 -15.29 28.39 19.28
N ARG A 201 -14.49 28.15 18.22
CA ARG A 201 -14.96 28.28 16.82
C ARG A 201 -14.03 27.57 15.82
N THR A 202 -14.55 27.32 14.64
CA THR A 202 -13.76 26.96 13.45
C THR A 202 -13.23 28.23 12.78
N LEU A 203 -11.92 28.33 12.62
CA LEU A 203 -11.24 29.46 11.96
C LEU A 203 -11.23 29.32 10.43
N THR A 204 -11.13 28.09 9.93
CA THR A 204 -11.22 27.78 8.49
C THR A 204 -11.72 26.36 8.29
N ASN A 205 -12.43 26.13 7.18
CA ASN A 205 -12.82 24.82 6.70
C ASN A 205 -12.84 24.83 5.16
N LEU A 206 -11.74 24.40 4.56
CA LEU A 206 -11.55 24.33 3.12
C LEU A 206 -12.15 23.03 2.54
N ALA A 207 -13.48 22.94 2.58
CA ALA A 207 -14.21 21.83 1.96
C ALA A 207 -13.98 21.76 0.43
N PRO A 208 -14.24 20.61 -0.21
CA PRO A 208 -14.11 20.50 -1.66
C PRO A 208 -14.90 21.57 -2.41
N GLN A 209 -14.23 22.35 -3.25
CA GLN A 209 -14.83 23.48 -3.95
C GLN A 209 -15.35 23.14 -5.35
N ALA A 210 -16.60 23.55 -5.60
CA ALA A 210 -17.22 23.48 -6.91
C ALA A 210 -16.39 24.20 -7.97
N GLY A 211 -16.23 23.57 -9.13
CA GLY A 211 -15.45 24.12 -10.24
C GLY A 211 -13.96 23.75 -10.22
N ASN A 212 -13.43 23.14 -9.16
CA ASN A 212 -12.13 22.46 -9.23
C ASN A 212 -12.21 21.35 -10.27
N VAL A 213 -11.13 21.12 -11.02
CA VAL A 213 -11.08 20.08 -12.05
C VAL A 213 -10.07 19.03 -11.62
N LEU A 214 -10.52 17.80 -11.46
CA LEU A 214 -9.72 16.62 -11.19
C LEU A 214 -9.47 15.90 -12.51
N THR A 215 -8.21 15.64 -12.84
CA THR A 215 -7.83 14.90 -14.03
C THR A 215 -7.21 13.57 -13.63
N VAL A 216 -7.78 12.48 -14.12
CA VAL A 216 -7.24 11.12 -13.98
C VAL A 216 -6.85 10.62 -15.37
N THR A 217 -5.61 10.21 -15.55
CA THR A 217 -5.07 9.77 -16.83
C THR A 217 -4.67 8.31 -16.76
N LEU A 218 -5.40 7.44 -17.48
CA LEU A 218 -5.16 5.99 -17.53
C LEU A 218 -4.60 5.59 -18.90
N ASN A 219 -3.40 4.99 -18.94
CA ASN A 219 -2.66 4.73 -20.18
C ASN A 219 -2.59 5.96 -21.09
N GLY A 220 -2.43 7.14 -20.47
CA GLY A 220 -2.40 8.42 -21.18
C GLY A 220 -3.75 8.98 -21.59
N TYR A 221 -4.86 8.24 -21.43
CA TYR A 221 -6.21 8.71 -21.76
C TYR A 221 -6.78 9.54 -20.60
N PRO A 222 -7.07 10.84 -20.80
CA PRO A 222 -7.51 11.71 -19.72
C PRO A 222 -9.03 11.67 -19.49
N LEU A 223 -9.44 11.52 -18.23
CA LEU A 223 -10.75 11.86 -17.70
C LEU A 223 -10.64 13.18 -16.93
N ASN A 224 -11.39 14.19 -17.35
CA ASN A 224 -11.54 15.45 -16.60
C ASN A 224 -12.89 15.44 -15.86
N TYR A 225 -12.86 15.61 -14.55
CA TYR A 225 -14.01 15.63 -13.67
C TYR A 225 -14.09 16.98 -12.95
N THR A 226 -15.15 17.75 -13.20
CA THR A 226 -15.39 19.03 -12.52
C THR A 226 -16.18 18.78 -11.23
N VAL A 227 -15.63 19.25 -10.10
CA VAL A 227 -16.23 19.12 -8.77
C VAL A 227 -17.59 19.84 -8.73
N PRO A 228 -18.68 19.14 -8.37
CA PRO A 228 -20.01 19.75 -8.19
C PRO A 228 -20.11 20.60 -6.91
N THR A 229 -21.19 21.39 -6.81
CA THR A 229 -21.57 22.06 -5.56
C THR A 229 -21.90 21.06 -4.46
N ASN A 230 -21.73 21.46 -3.19
CA ASN A 230 -22.02 20.65 -2.00
C ASN A 230 -21.32 19.28 -1.96
N SER A 231 -20.12 19.21 -2.54
CA SER A 231 -19.32 17.99 -2.58
C SER A 231 -18.65 17.68 -1.23
N THR A 232 -18.73 16.42 -0.82
CA THR A 232 -17.90 15.80 0.23
C THR A 232 -16.86 14.86 -0.40
N LEU A 233 -15.84 14.43 0.35
CA LEU A 233 -14.88 13.44 -0.16
C LEU A 233 -15.56 12.14 -0.58
N ALA A 234 -16.54 11.65 0.19
CA ALA A 234 -17.28 10.43 -0.12
C ALA A 234 -18.11 10.56 -1.41
N THR A 235 -18.82 11.67 -1.59
CA THR A 235 -19.58 11.91 -2.84
C THR A 235 -18.66 12.11 -4.03
N LEU A 236 -17.48 12.73 -3.84
CA LEU A 236 -16.48 12.87 -4.88
C LEU A 236 -15.90 11.54 -5.31
N ALA A 237 -15.55 10.68 -4.36
CA ALA A 237 -15.05 9.34 -4.64
C ALA A 237 -16.06 8.53 -5.46
N THR A 238 -17.33 8.53 -5.01
CA THR A 238 -18.44 7.88 -5.69
C THR A 238 -18.63 8.40 -7.12
N ASN A 239 -18.71 9.71 -7.30
CA ASN A 239 -19.00 10.30 -8.62
C ASN A 239 -17.80 10.19 -9.58
N LEU A 240 -16.57 10.32 -9.09
CA LEU A 240 -15.37 10.13 -9.91
C LEU A 240 -15.22 8.66 -10.33
N ALA A 241 -15.48 7.71 -9.42
CA ALA A 241 -15.48 6.29 -9.77
C ALA A 241 -16.59 5.96 -10.78
N ALA A 242 -17.79 6.53 -10.64
CA ALA A 242 -18.86 6.39 -11.62
C ALA A 242 -18.46 6.93 -13.00
N ALA A 243 -17.75 8.07 -13.06
CA ALA A 243 -17.23 8.63 -14.30
C ALA A 243 -16.15 7.74 -14.94
N LEU A 244 -15.25 7.16 -14.13
CA LEU A 244 -14.26 6.18 -14.59
C LEU A 244 -14.90 4.89 -15.10
N ASN A 245 -16.01 4.46 -14.48
CA ASN A 245 -16.77 3.27 -14.82
C ASN A 245 -17.77 3.46 -15.97
N ALA A 246 -17.93 4.68 -16.49
CA ALA A 246 -18.80 4.91 -17.63
C ALA A 246 -18.29 4.12 -18.86
N PRO A 247 -19.17 3.46 -19.66
CA PRO A 247 -18.75 2.66 -20.81
C PRO A 247 -17.85 3.40 -21.81
N ALA A 248 -18.04 4.72 -21.93
CA ALA A 248 -17.20 5.58 -22.77
C ALA A 248 -15.72 5.63 -22.33
N TYR A 249 -15.43 5.38 -21.05
CA TYR A 249 -14.08 5.31 -20.50
C TYR A 249 -13.61 3.86 -20.34
N THR A 250 -14.41 2.98 -19.73
CA THR A 250 -13.99 1.60 -19.45
C THR A 250 -13.69 0.79 -20.70
N ASN A 251 -14.41 1.01 -21.80
CA ASN A 251 -14.15 0.33 -23.07
C ASN A 251 -12.78 0.71 -23.67
N ILE A 252 -12.25 1.88 -23.30
CA ILE A 252 -10.96 2.39 -23.75
C ILE A 252 -9.86 2.00 -22.77
N THR A 253 -10.05 2.32 -21.48
CA THR A 253 -9.03 2.17 -20.44
C THR A 253 -8.95 0.74 -19.89
N LYS A 254 -9.97 -0.10 -20.14
CA LYS A 254 -10.10 -1.46 -19.61
C LYS A 254 -9.83 -1.52 -18.11
N THR A 255 -10.34 -0.54 -17.38
CA THR A 255 -10.12 -0.37 -15.95
C THR A 255 -11.46 -0.20 -15.24
N ALA A 256 -11.66 -0.93 -14.14
CA ALA A 256 -12.82 -0.77 -13.27
C ALA A 256 -12.43 -0.03 -11.98
N ALA A 257 -13.33 0.79 -11.44
CA ALA A 257 -13.11 1.61 -10.24
C ALA A 257 -14.05 1.20 -9.09
N PHE A 258 -13.52 1.11 -7.88
CA PHE A 258 -14.21 0.70 -6.65
C PHE A 258 -13.97 1.71 -5.53
N VAL A 259 -15.01 2.08 -4.79
CA VAL A 259 -14.97 3.21 -3.84
C VAL A 259 -14.79 2.71 -2.41
N HIS A 260 -13.91 3.37 -1.65
CA HIS A 260 -13.64 3.10 -0.24
C HIS A 260 -13.40 4.41 0.51
N GLY A 261 -14.46 5.08 0.96
CA GLY A 261 -14.34 6.37 1.65
C GLY A 261 -13.77 7.47 0.73
N ASP A 262 -12.58 7.98 1.05
CA ASP A 262 -11.82 8.98 0.26
C ASP A 262 -10.93 8.34 -0.82
N ARG A 263 -10.95 7.01 -0.94
CA ARG A 263 -10.10 6.23 -1.83
C ARG A 263 -10.91 5.62 -2.98
N ILE A 264 -10.30 5.55 -4.16
CA ILE A 264 -10.79 4.77 -5.29
C ILE A 264 -9.75 3.71 -5.66
N GLU A 265 -10.11 2.43 -5.57
CA GLU A 265 -9.30 1.31 -6.02
C GLU A 265 -9.60 1.02 -7.50
N LEU A 266 -8.57 0.90 -8.33
CA LEU A 266 -8.68 0.64 -9.76
C LEU A 266 -8.16 -0.75 -10.09
N HIS A 267 -8.91 -1.52 -10.86
CA HIS A 267 -8.57 -2.87 -11.30
C HIS A 267 -8.39 -2.90 -12.80
N ALA A 268 -7.24 -3.39 -13.26
CA ALA A 268 -7.03 -3.64 -14.69
C ALA A 268 -7.84 -4.86 -15.13
N ALA A 269 -8.60 -4.72 -16.21
CA ALA A 269 -9.39 -5.80 -16.82
C ALA A 269 -8.72 -6.37 -18.08
N SER A 270 -7.61 -5.80 -18.53
CA SER A 270 -6.90 -6.27 -19.71
C SER A 270 -6.24 -7.63 -19.47
N THR A 271 -6.42 -8.54 -20.43
CA THR A 271 -5.75 -9.85 -20.47
C THR A 271 -4.52 -9.85 -21.38
N ASN A 272 -4.30 -8.76 -22.12
CA ASN A 272 -3.11 -8.54 -22.94
C ASN A 272 -2.80 -7.05 -22.96
N SER A 273 -2.29 -6.55 -21.83
CA SER A 273 -1.95 -5.14 -21.63
C SER A 273 -0.90 -4.63 -22.62
N ALA A 274 -0.09 -5.50 -23.21
CA ALA A 274 0.89 -5.13 -24.24
C ALA A 274 0.23 -4.77 -25.57
N ALA A 275 -0.97 -5.29 -25.85
CA ALA A 275 -1.74 -4.97 -27.04
C ALA A 275 -2.69 -3.77 -26.85
N ASP A 276 -2.78 -3.23 -25.63
CA ASP A 276 -3.65 -2.09 -25.36
C ASP A 276 -3.07 -0.79 -25.95
N PRO A 277 -3.92 0.09 -26.50
CA PRO A 277 -3.46 1.37 -26.99
C PRO A 277 -2.92 2.24 -25.86
N PHE A 278 -1.92 3.04 -26.18
CA PHE A 278 -1.43 4.09 -25.31
C PHE A 278 -1.78 5.46 -25.90
N PHE A 279 -2.15 6.40 -25.05
CA PHE A 279 -2.56 7.73 -25.47
C PHE A 279 -1.55 8.79 -25.02
N PHE A 280 -1.47 9.90 -25.74
CA PHE A 280 -0.61 11.01 -25.38
C PHE A 280 -1.24 12.32 -25.82
N THR A 281 -1.21 13.35 -24.99
CA THR A 281 -1.70 14.69 -25.34
C THR A 281 -0.53 15.57 -25.77
N ASP A 282 -0.47 15.95 -27.06
CA ASP A 282 0.43 17.02 -27.53
C ASP A 282 -0.14 18.37 -27.10
N THR A 283 0.37 18.92 -26.00
CA THR A 283 -0.08 20.22 -25.48
C THR A 283 0.43 21.41 -26.29
N THR A 284 1.30 21.17 -27.26
CA THR A 284 1.88 22.21 -28.12
C THR A 284 1.21 22.28 -29.49
N ALA A 285 0.26 21.38 -29.78
CA ALA A 285 -0.52 21.37 -31.01
C ALA A 285 -1.43 22.62 -31.12
N GLY A 286 -0.86 23.73 -31.61
CA GLY A 286 -1.60 24.87 -32.16
C GLY A 286 -1.95 24.61 -33.63
N GLY A 287 -2.96 25.30 -34.18
CA GLY A 287 -3.66 24.99 -35.44
C GLY A 287 -2.88 24.90 -36.77
N SER A 288 -1.56 24.73 -36.75
CA SER A 288 -0.75 24.32 -37.91
C SER A 288 -0.76 22.79 -38.09
N PRO A 289 -0.72 22.28 -39.33
CA PRO A 289 -0.67 20.85 -39.59
C PRO A 289 0.61 20.23 -39.02
N ARG A 290 0.46 19.13 -38.29
CA ARG A 290 1.54 18.36 -37.68
C ARG A 290 1.44 16.91 -38.13
N PHE A 291 2.59 16.27 -38.28
CA PHE A 291 2.70 14.87 -38.63
C PHE A 291 3.30 14.13 -37.45
N TYR A 292 2.76 12.96 -37.13
CA TYR A 292 3.20 12.15 -36.00
C TYR A 292 3.64 10.77 -36.47
N ARG A 293 4.66 10.21 -35.82
CA ARG A 293 5.06 8.82 -35.98
C ARG A 293 5.57 8.26 -34.66
N ALA A 294 5.43 6.96 -34.47
CA ALA A 294 6.05 6.25 -33.36
C ALA A 294 7.19 5.39 -33.91
N VAL A 295 8.38 5.56 -33.34
CA VAL A 295 9.59 4.83 -33.74
C VAL A 295 10.04 4.00 -32.55
N TYR A 296 10.31 2.71 -32.77
CA TYR A 296 10.89 1.88 -31.72
C TYR A 296 12.22 2.47 -31.27
N LEU A 297 12.44 2.49 -29.96
CA LEU A 297 13.77 2.71 -29.42
C LEU A 297 14.64 1.56 -29.90
N SER A 298 15.75 1.90 -30.56
CA SER A 298 16.79 0.89 -30.78
C SER A 298 17.31 0.48 -29.41
N PRO A 299 17.38 -0.82 -29.09
CA PRO A 299 17.97 -1.25 -27.83
C PRO A 299 19.36 -0.61 -27.73
N PRO A 300 19.71 0.06 -26.61
CA PRO A 300 21.04 0.62 -26.47
C PRO A 300 22.07 -0.50 -26.67
N THR A 301 22.95 -0.35 -27.66
CA THR A 301 24.05 -1.30 -27.90
C THR A 301 25.18 -1.12 -26.88
N VAL A 302 25.15 0.00 -26.15
CA VAL A 302 26.04 0.37 -25.06
C VAL A 302 25.23 1.01 -23.93
N PRO A 303 25.61 0.86 -22.65
CA PRO A 303 24.90 1.50 -21.56
C PRO A 303 24.94 3.02 -21.66
N VAL A 304 23.78 3.65 -21.53
CA VAL A 304 23.62 5.11 -21.45
C VAL A 304 23.40 5.50 -20.00
N LEU A 305 23.96 6.63 -19.57
CA LEU A 305 23.76 7.19 -18.24
C LEU A 305 23.16 8.58 -18.35
N SER A 306 22.01 8.79 -17.73
CA SER A 306 21.26 10.05 -17.72
C SER A 306 21.12 10.58 -16.29
N ALA A 307 21.27 11.89 -16.11
CA ALA A 307 21.04 12.54 -14.83
C ALA A 307 19.56 12.89 -14.65
N LEU A 308 18.97 12.51 -13.52
CA LEU A 308 17.59 12.84 -13.12
C LEU A 308 17.52 14.02 -12.11
N GLY A 309 18.67 14.64 -11.84
CA GLY A 309 18.81 15.78 -10.94
C GLY A 309 18.88 15.39 -9.45
N ARG A 310 18.94 16.42 -8.58
CA ARG A 310 18.89 16.22 -7.12
C ARG A 310 17.44 16.10 -6.63
N ASP A 311 17.22 15.28 -5.61
CA ASP A 311 15.95 15.31 -4.88
C ASP A 311 15.99 16.33 -3.72
N SER A 312 14.88 16.43 -2.98
CA SER A 312 14.72 17.36 -1.86
C SER A 312 15.69 17.11 -0.70
N SER A 313 16.28 15.91 -0.60
CA SER A 313 17.30 15.58 0.40
C SER A 313 18.72 15.96 -0.04
N GLY A 314 18.88 16.43 -1.28
CA GLY A 314 20.17 16.72 -1.89
C GLY A 314 20.86 15.50 -2.50
N ALA A 315 20.27 14.30 -2.43
CA ALA A 315 20.77 13.10 -3.09
C ALA A 315 20.68 13.24 -4.62
N PHE A 316 21.63 12.65 -5.35
CA PHE A 316 21.67 12.75 -6.82
C PHE A 316 21.09 11.49 -7.47
N ARG A 317 20.15 11.68 -8.40
CA ARG A 317 19.44 10.58 -9.06
C ARG A 317 19.94 10.37 -10.48
N LEU A 318 20.12 9.11 -10.86
CA LEU A 318 20.68 8.67 -12.13
C LEU A 318 19.79 7.60 -12.74
N HIS A 319 19.65 7.63 -14.07
CA HIS A 319 19.05 6.55 -14.85
C HIS A 319 20.14 5.90 -15.70
N VAL A 320 20.30 4.59 -15.60
CA VAL A 320 21.14 3.80 -16.51
C VAL A 320 20.21 3.07 -17.47
N GLU A 321 20.49 3.15 -18.75
CA GLU A 321 19.82 2.38 -19.78
C GLU A 321 20.84 1.43 -20.43
N ALA A 322 20.88 0.17 -19.99
CA ALA A 322 21.77 -0.86 -20.53
C ALA A 322 20.97 -1.92 -21.30
N PRO A 323 21.56 -2.59 -22.31
CA PRO A 323 20.92 -3.74 -22.92
C PRO A 323 20.63 -4.83 -21.88
N ALA A 324 19.55 -5.57 -22.09
CA ALA A 324 19.19 -6.71 -21.24
C ALA A 324 20.31 -7.76 -21.24
N ALA A 325 20.59 -8.36 -20.08
CA ALA A 325 21.68 -9.31 -19.88
C ALA A 325 23.10 -8.76 -20.12
N MET A 326 23.29 -7.43 -20.04
CA MET A 326 24.61 -6.81 -20.01
C MET A 326 24.95 -6.34 -18.59
N PRO A 327 25.75 -7.10 -17.81
CA PRO A 327 26.20 -6.67 -16.50
C PRO A 327 26.91 -5.31 -16.57
N CYS A 328 26.49 -4.39 -15.72
CA CYS A 328 27.06 -3.05 -15.65
C CYS A 328 27.34 -2.63 -14.20
N VAL A 329 28.33 -1.76 -14.04
CA VAL A 329 28.75 -1.17 -12.77
C VAL A 329 28.61 0.34 -12.88
N LEU A 330 27.75 0.92 -12.05
CA LEU A 330 27.70 2.36 -11.86
C LEU A 330 28.85 2.77 -10.94
N GLN A 331 29.63 3.75 -11.37
CA GLN A 331 30.79 4.25 -10.62
C GLN A 331 30.69 5.76 -10.42
N ALA A 332 31.27 6.24 -9.33
CA ALA A 332 31.45 7.66 -9.07
C ALA A 332 32.92 8.03 -8.80
N SER A 333 33.27 9.26 -9.10
CA SER A 333 34.60 9.84 -8.88
C SER A 333 34.48 11.30 -8.44
N THR A 334 35.45 11.77 -7.66
CA THR A 334 35.61 13.19 -7.31
C THR A 334 36.66 13.90 -8.15
N ASP A 335 37.48 13.16 -8.89
CA ASP A 335 38.68 13.67 -9.59
C ASP A 335 38.85 13.13 -11.03
N LEU A 336 37.89 12.35 -11.54
CA LEU A 336 37.89 11.64 -12.82
C LEU A 336 38.99 10.57 -12.97
N ARG A 337 39.84 10.36 -11.95
CA ARG A 337 40.94 9.38 -11.96
C ARG A 337 40.58 8.16 -11.12
N ASN A 338 40.12 8.38 -9.89
CA ASN A 338 39.74 7.36 -8.94
C ASN A 338 38.24 7.11 -9.01
N TRP A 339 37.84 5.93 -9.46
CA TRP A 339 36.44 5.55 -9.66
C TRP A 339 36.03 4.47 -8.67
N GLN A 340 35.05 4.78 -7.82
CA GLN A 340 34.50 3.86 -6.83
C GLN A 340 33.18 3.27 -7.35
N PRO A 341 32.96 1.96 -7.22
CA PRO A 341 31.67 1.35 -7.56
C PRO A 341 30.59 1.79 -6.58
N LEU A 342 29.43 2.19 -7.11
CA LEU A 342 28.23 2.52 -6.35
C LEU A 342 27.20 1.40 -6.40
N LEU A 343 27.04 0.77 -7.56
CA LEU A 343 26.12 -0.34 -7.76
C LEU A 343 26.67 -1.26 -8.85
N THR A 344 26.46 -2.57 -8.68
CA THR A 344 26.63 -3.56 -9.75
C THR A 344 25.27 -4.14 -10.12
N ASN A 345 24.85 -3.97 -11.37
CA ASN A 345 23.68 -4.62 -11.93
C ASN A 345 24.14 -5.81 -12.78
N LEU A 346 23.99 -7.03 -12.26
CA LEU A 346 24.39 -8.25 -12.95
C LEU A 346 23.42 -8.69 -14.05
N LEU A 347 22.21 -8.13 -14.09
CA LEU A 347 21.16 -8.53 -15.02
C LEU A 347 21.10 -7.63 -16.28
N GLY A 348 21.79 -6.48 -16.27
CA GLY A 348 21.63 -5.44 -17.28
C GLY A 348 20.23 -4.81 -17.26
N GLY A 349 19.83 -4.20 -18.37
CA GLY A 349 18.54 -3.50 -18.47
C GLY A 349 18.53 -2.10 -17.84
N PRO A 350 17.39 -1.38 -17.94
CA PRO A 350 17.24 -0.05 -17.36
C PRO A 350 17.20 -0.12 -15.82
N MET A 351 17.81 0.86 -15.16
CA MET A 351 17.79 0.98 -13.71
C MET A 351 17.90 2.45 -13.26
N ASP A 352 17.13 2.82 -12.25
CA ASP A 352 17.31 4.08 -11.54
C ASP A 352 18.17 3.87 -10.28
N PHE A 353 19.08 4.79 -10.02
CA PHE A 353 19.93 4.79 -8.85
C PHE A 353 19.91 6.14 -8.15
N VAL A 354 19.91 6.12 -6.82
CA VAL A 354 20.01 7.32 -5.99
C VAL A 354 21.33 7.26 -5.22
N ASP A 355 22.17 8.27 -5.38
CA ASP A 355 23.39 8.48 -4.60
C ASP A 355 23.10 9.41 -3.41
N PRO A 356 22.76 8.88 -2.22
CA PRO A 356 22.46 9.69 -1.04
C PRO A 356 23.67 10.48 -0.56
N ALA A 357 24.89 9.99 -0.81
CA ALA A 357 26.10 10.65 -0.36
C ALA A 357 26.50 11.84 -1.26
N ALA A 358 25.84 12.05 -2.40
CA ALA A 358 26.15 13.11 -3.36
C ALA A 358 26.07 14.53 -2.78
N ALA A 359 25.32 14.75 -1.70
CA ALA A 359 25.26 16.04 -1.00
C ALA A 359 26.59 16.38 -0.28
N GLY A 360 27.39 15.37 0.11
CA GLY A 360 28.64 15.55 0.84
C GLY A 360 29.87 15.84 -0.02
N TYR A 361 29.74 15.86 -1.35
CA TYR A 361 30.86 16.08 -2.27
C TYR A 361 30.66 17.36 -3.11
N PRO A 362 31.64 18.28 -3.14
CA PRO A 362 31.53 19.53 -3.91
C PRO A 362 31.54 19.28 -5.43
N LYS A 363 32.16 18.19 -5.88
CA LYS A 363 32.11 17.70 -7.27
C LYS A 363 32.02 16.17 -7.25
N ARG A 364 31.06 15.62 -8.00
CA ARG A 364 30.89 14.18 -8.14
C ARG A 364 30.52 13.85 -9.59
N PHE A 365 31.35 13.04 -10.22
CA PHE A 365 31.22 12.57 -11.59
C PHE A 365 30.74 11.13 -11.60
N TYR A 366 29.93 10.76 -12.58
CA TYR A 366 29.34 9.42 -12.68
C TYR A 366 29.64 8.82 -14.04
N ARG A 367 29.88 7.51 -14.07
CA ARG A 367 29.99 6.73 -15.31
C ARG A 367 29.42 5.35 -15.10
N VAL A 368 29.02 4.72 -16.20
CA VAL A 368 28.66 3.30 -16.23
C VAL A 368 29.78 2.55 -16.96
N ALA A 369 30.24 1.45 -16.36
CA ALA A 369 31.19 0.53 -16.97
C ALA A 369 30.48 -0.81 -17.21
N ALA A 370 30.62 -1.42 -18.38
CA ALA A 370 30.00 -2.71 -18.68
C ALA A 370 30.92 -3.58 -19.54
N SER A 371 30.84 -4.89 -19.34
CA SER A 371 31.48 -5.90 -20.18
C SER A 371 30.55 -6.28 -21.33
N VAL A 372 30.97 -6.10 -22.58
CA VAL A 372 30.21 -6.54 -23.77
C VAL A 372 30.16 -8.07 -23.79
N PRO A 373 28.99 -8.72 -23.62
CA PRO A 373 28.89 -10.18 -23.63
C PRO A 373 29.23 -10.75 -25.01
N ASP A 374 29.91 -11.89 -25.04
CA ASP A 374 30.13 -12.64 -26.28
C ASP A 374 28.83 -13.36 -26.69
N ASN A 375 28.07 -12.72 -27.57
CA ASN A 375 26.79 -13.22 -28.06
C ASN A 375 26.92 -14.26 -29.20
N ARG A 376 28.12 -14.80 -29.46
CA ARG A 376 28.32 -15.84 -30.48
C ARG A 376 27.66 -17.15 -30.05
N PRO A 377 26.85 -17.81 -30.90
CA PRO A 377 26.28 -19.11 -30.60
C PRO A 377 27.40 -20.14 -30.38
N ARG A 378 27.29 -20.94 -29.32
CA ARG A 378 28.25 -21.98 -28.97
C ARG A 378 27.78 -23.33 -29.52
N LEU A 379 28.71 -24.07 -30.12
CA LEU A 379 28.46 -25.41 -30.63
C LEU A 379 29.00 -26.46 -29.66
N SER A 380 28.27 -27.56 -29.48
CA SER A 380 28.73 -28.75 -28.75
C SER A 380 28.32 -30.01 -29.51
N ALA A 381 29.27 -30.91 -29.72
CA ALA A 381 28.99 -32.21 -30.31
C ALA A 381 28.33 -33.12 -29.25
N LEU A 382 27.18 -33.70 -29.57
CA LEU A 382 26.49 -34.68 -28.70
C LEU A 382 26.72 -36.13 -29.13
N GLY A 383 27.43 -36.33 -30.25
CA GLY A 383 27.85 -37.65 -30.73
C GLY A 383 26.96 -38.25 -31.81
N ARG A 384 27.30 -39.47 -32.24
CA ARG A 384 26.56 -40.22 -33.27
C ARG A 384 25.32 -40.88 -32.68
N THR A 385 24.27 -40.98 -33.49
CA THR A 385 23.02 -41.66 -33.11
C THR A 385 23.01 -43.10 -33.62
N GLN A 386 22.14 -43.94 -33.05
CA GLN A 386 22.00 -45.36 -33.45
C GLN A 386 21.55 -45.53 -34.91
N THR A 387 20.97 -44.48 -35.50
CA THR A 387 20.50 -44.40 -36.89
C THR A 387 21.58 -43.90 -37.87
N GLY A 388 22.81 -43.63 -37.41
CA GLY A 388 23.92 -43.18 -38.24
C GLY A 388 24.04 -41.66 -38.44
N GLY A 389 23.15 -40.87 -37.81
CA GLY A 389 23.21 -39.40 -37.82
C GLY A 389 24.21 -38.84 -36.79
N PHE A 390 24.39 -37.51 -36.81
CA PHE A 390 25.24 -36.80 -35.86
C PHE A 390 24.48 -35.67 -35.15
N LYS A 391 24.47 -35.68 -33.82
CA LYS A 391 23.77 -34.67 -33.01
C LYS A 391 24.69 -33.52 -32.62
N VAL A 392 24.20 -32.31 -32.83
CA VAL A 392 24.87 -31.05 -32.50
C VAL A 392 23.94 -30.18 -31.66
N ARG A 393 24.46 -29.68 -30.53
CA ARG A 393 23.81 -28.69 -29.69
C ARG A 393 24.31 -27.30 -30.06
N VAL A 394 23.40 -26.38 -30.31
CA VAL A 394 23.70 -24.94 -30.41
C VAL A 394 23.12 -24.25 -29.19
N GLN A 395 23.92 -23.42 -28.53
CA GLN A 395 23.50 -22.58 -27.42
C GLN A 395 23.72 -21.12 -27.80
N SER A 396 22.64 -20.37 -28.00
CA SER A 396 22.70 -18.93 -28.22
C SER A 396 22.16 -18.20 -27.00
N PRO A 397 22.97 -17.34 -26.35
CA PRO A 397 22.55 -16.66 -25.12
C PRO A 397 21.52 -15.56 -25.36
N ALA A 398 21.52 -14.91 -26.54
CA ALA A 398 20.72 -13.69 -26.74
C ALA A 398 20.20 -13.45 -28.17
N ALA A 399 20.65 -14.20 -29.19
CA ALA A 399 20.28 -13.94 -30.58
C ALA A 399 19.66 -15.18 -31.26
N PRO A 400 18.74 -15.00 -32.22
CA PRO A 400 18.42 -16.05 -33.20
C PRO A 400 19.69 -16.55 -33.90
N PHE A 401 19.67 -17.75 -34.44
CA PHE A 401 20.86 -18.31 -35.08
C PHE A 401 20.52 -19.29 -36.20
N SER A 402 21.44 -19.46 -37.15
CA SER A 402 21.43 -20.62 -38.05
C SER A 402 22.53 -21.59 -37.70
N LEU A 403 22.22 -22.88 -37.83
CA LEU A 403 23.21 -23.95 -37.87
C LEU A 403 23.43 -24.31 -39.33
N ASP A 404 24.63 -24.10 -39.82
CA ASP A 404 25.03 -24.45 -41.18
C ASP A 404 26.03 -25.62 -41.15
N ALA A 405 26.02 -26.42 -42.20
CA ALA A 405 27.01 -27.48 -42.41
C ALA A 405 27.69 -27.37 -43.77
N SER A 406 28.93 -27.86 -43.83
CA SER A 406 29.78 -27.83 -45.03
C SER A 406 30.59 -29.12 -45.14
N SER A 407 30.95 -29.52 -46.36
CA SER A 407 31.88 -30.62 -46.62
C SER A 407 33.32 -30.15 -46.89
N ASP A 408 33.51 -28.86 -47.18
CA ASP A 408 34.78 -28.32 -47.70
C ASP A 408 35.20 -26.99 -47.04
N LEU A 409 34.43 -26.50 -46.05
CA LEU A 409 34.58 -25.21 -45.37
C LEU A 409 34.34 -23.96 -46.25
N VAL A 410 34.06 -24.14 -47.54
CA VAL A 410 33.81 -23.06 -48.50
C VAL A 410 32.32 -22.92 -48.78
N HIS A 411 31.66 -24.04 -49.08
CA HIS A 411 30.24 -24.09 -49.39
C HIS A 411 29.45 -24.52 -48.15
N TRP A 412 28.63 -23.61 -47.63
CA TRP A 412 27.84 -23.82 -46.43
C TRP A 412 26.35 -23.91 -46.77
N THR A 413 25.68 -24.95 -46.28
CA THR A 413 24.23 -25.15 -46.39
C THR A 413 23.59 -25.06 -45.01
N SER A 414 22.52 -24.27 -44.89
CA SER A 414 21.76 -24.15 -43.63
C SER A 414 21.03 -25.46 -43.35
N LEU A 415 21.28 -26.07 -42.18
CA LEU A 415 20.54 -27.24 -41.70
C LEU A 415 19.25 -26.82 -40.98
N VAL A 416 19.32 -25.76 -40.17
CA VAL A 416 18.16 -25.18 -39.48
C VAL A 416 18.40 -23.72 -39.16
N THR A 417 17.33 -22.93 -39.11
CA THR A 417 17.35 -21.58 -38.55
C THR A 417 16.41 -21.55 -37.35
N ASN A 418 16.94 -21.24 -36.18
CA ASN A 418 16.16 -20.98 -34.98
C ASN A 418 15.82 -19.48 -34.92
N GLN A 419 14.53 -19.17 -34.86
CA GLN A 419 14.05 -17.78 -34.84
C GLN A 419 14.09 -17.15 -33.44
N THR A 420 14.44 -17.92 -32.41
CA THR A 420 14.59 -17.47 -31.02
C THR A 420 16.01 -17.73 -30.49
N ALA A 421 16.39 -17.04 -29.41
CA ALA A 421 17.57 -17.40 -28.62
C ALA A 421 17.32 -18.70 -27.83
N GLY A 422 18.37 -19.30 -27.27
CA GLY A 422 18.26 -20.50 -26.43
C GLY A 422 19.09 -21.69 -26.95
N THR A 423 18.79 -22.87 -26.41
CA THR A 423 19.49 -24.13 -26.74
C THR A 423 18.66 -24.94 -27.74
N LEU A 424 19.29 -25.41 -28.82
CA LEU A 424 18.69 -26.33 -29.80
C LEU A 424 19.60 -27.53 -30.02
N ASP A 425 19.04 -28.73 -29.93
CA ASP A 425 19.70 -29.96 -30.37
C ASP A 425 19.15 -30.37 -31.72
N LEU A 426 20.03 -30.51 -32.72
CA LEU A 426 19.69 -30.98 -34.05
C LEU A 426 20.44 -32.26 -34.38
N GLU A 427 19.76 -33.21 -35.04
CA GLU A 427 20.38 -34.38 -35.66
C GLU A 427 20.54 -34.16 -37.16
N ASP A 428 21.79 -34.14 -37.65
CA ASP A 428 22.10 -34.19 -39.08
C ASP A 428 22.06 -35.66 -39.54
N THR A 429 20.92 -36.06 -40.09
CA THR A 429 20.67 -37.43 -40.58
C THR A 429 21.44 -37.75 -41.86
N ALA A 430 21.90 -36.74 -42.59
CA ALA A 430 22.69 -36.90 -43.81
C ALA A 430 24.19 -37.04 -43.54
N PHE A 431 24.63 -36.95 -42.28
CA PHE A 431 26.03 -37.01 -41.86
C PHE A 431 26.79 -38.19 -42.47
N ALA A 432 26.19 -39.38 -42.49
CA ALA A 432 26.81 -40.60 -43.02
C ALA A 432 27.14 -40.54 -44.53
N ASN A 433 26.53 -39.62 -45.28
CA ASN A 433 26.75 -39.47 -46.72
C ASN A 433 27.97 -38.60 -47.06
N PHE A 434 28.64 -38.02 -46.05
CA PHE A 434 29.78 -37.13 -46.26
C PHE A 434 31.03 -37.68 -45.59
N ALA A 435 32.14 -37.77 -46.34
CA ALA A 435 33.43 -38.20 -45.79
C ALA A 435 33.97 -37.23 -44.72
N ARG A 436 33.59 -35.95 -44.79
CA ARG A 436 33.86 -34.90 -43.81
C ARG A 436 32.67 -33.96 -43.72
N ARG A 437 32.29 -33.59 -42.50
CA ARG A 437 31.18 -32.66 -42.24
C ARG A 437 31.58 -31.67 -41.14
N PHE A 438 31.52 -30.38 -41.46
CA PHE A 438 31.84 -29.26 -40.58
C PHE A 438 30.56 -28.52 -40.22
N TYR A 439 30.48 -27.98 -39.00
CA TYR A 439 29.32 -27.25 -38.50
C TYR A 439 29.74 -25.86 -38.04
N ARG A 440 28.91 -24.85 -38.34
CA ARG A 440 29.03 -23.51 -37.77
C ARG A 440 27.67 -23.01 -37.33
N ALA A 441 27.65 -22.23 -36.26
CA ALA A 441 26.46 -21.54 -35.80
C ALA A 441 26.67 -20.04 -35.95
N THR A 442 25.77 -19.37 -36.67
CA THR A 442 25.87 -17.95 -36.98
C THR A 442 24.72 -17.21 -36.32
N ALA A 443 25.01 -16.21 -35.49
CA ALA A 443 23.98 -15.33 -34.95
C ALA A 443 23.28 -14.61 -36.10
N ARG A 444 21.95 -14.62 -36.10
CA ARG A 444 21.13 -13.82 -37.00
C ARG A 444 20.63 -12.58 -36.26
N PRO A 445 20.46 -11.44 -36.95
CA PRO A 445 19.76 -10.31 -36.39
C PRO A 445 18.37 -10.74 -35.91
N GLN A 446 17.92 -10.23 -34.76
CA GLN A 446 16.53 -10.38 -34.35
C GLN A 446 15.64 -9.84 -35.48
N PRO A 447 14.59 -10.57 -35.91
CA PRO A 447 13.69 -10.06 -36.94
C PRO A 447 13.21 -8.68 -36.52
N ALA A 448 13.30 -7.70 -37.43
CA ALA A 448 12.68 -6.40 -37.18
C ALA A 448 11.21 -6.66 -36.84
N PRO A 449 10.66 -6.00 -35.80
CA PRO A 449 9.26 -6.17 -35.43
C PRO A 449 8.40 -5.99 -36.69
N THR A 450 7.54 -6.97 -36.95
CA THR A 450 6.80 -7.13 -38.21
C THR A 450 5.76 -6.02 -38.47
N SER A 451 5.59 -5.09 -37.51
CA SER A 451 4.79 -3.89 -37.63
C SER A 451 5.38 -2.74 -36.79
N THR A 452 5.55 -1.57 -37.39
CA THR A 452 5.81 -0.32 -36.66
C THR A 452 4.55 0.12 -35.92
N PRO A 453 4.68 0.73 -34.73
CA PRO A 453 3.53 1.26 -34.02
C PRO A 453 2.89 2.39 -34.84
N THR A 454 1.57 2.41 -34.89
CA THR A 454 0.81 3.41 -35.64
C THR A 454 0.37 4.53 -34.71
N VAL A 455 0.52 5.78 -35.15
CA VAL A 455 0.00 6.95 -34.42
C VAL A 455 -1.19 7.51 -35.18
N SER A 456 -2.30 7.70 -34.48
CA SER A 456 -3.53 8.32 -35.01
C SER A 456 -4.01 9.45 -34.11
N GLU A 457 -4.55 10.50 -34.70
CA GLU A 457 -5.24 11.57 -33.97
C GLU A 457 -6.61 11.07 -33.49
N VAL A 458 -6.95 11.35 -32.23
CA VAL A 458 -8.22 10.93 -31.62
C VAL A 458 -9.21 12.08 -31.58
N ARG A 459 -8.83 13.19 -30.92
CA ARG A 459 -9.64 14.40 -30.79
C ARG A 459 -8.81 15.56 -30.25
N SER A 460 -9.24 16.79 -30.53
CA SER A 460 -8.74 17.98 -29.87
C SER A 460 -9.30 18.09 -28.45
N LEU A 461 -8.45 18.47 -27.51
CA LEU A 461 -8.75 18.79 -26.11
C LEU A 461 -8.51 20.28 -25.88
N ALA A 462 -9.03 20.83 -24.78
CA ALA A 462 -8.80 22.22 -24.40
C ALA A 462 -7.30 22.55 -24.21
N ASN A 463 -6.48 21.56 -23.93
CA ASN A 463 -5.05 21.70 -23.64
C ASN A 463 -4.14 21.06 -24.69
N GLY A 464 -4.64 20.63 -25.86
CA GLY A 464 -3.80 20.00 -26.89
C GLY A 464 -4.53 19.01 -27.80
N LEU A 465 -3.77 18.22 -28.56
CA LEU A 465 -4.30 17.15 -29.41
C LEU A 465 -4.05 15.78 -28.78
N LEU A 466 -5.10 14.97 -28.64
CA LEU A 466 -4.98 13.60 -28.13
C LEU A 466 -4.60 12.65 -29.25
N LEU A 467 -3.45 12.00 -29.10
CA LEU A 467 -2.91 10.97 -29.97
C LEU A 467 -3.15 9.58 -29.37
N ARG A 468 -3.31 8.58 -30.23
CA ARG A 468 -3.39 7.16 -29.89
C ARG A 468 -2.28 6.42 -30.60
N VAL A 469 -1.61 5.53 -29.88
CA VAL A 469 -0.56 4.63 -30.38
C VAL A 469 -1.04 3.19 -30.26
N ASP A 470 -1.05 2.45 -31.37
CA ASP A 470 -1.44 1.05 -31.45
C ASP A 470 -0.28 0.17 -31.94
N GLY A 471 -0.34 -1.13 -31.61
CA GLY A 471 0.57 -2.14 -32.18
C GLY A 471 2.02 -2.03 -31.74
N ALA A 472 2.31 -1.25 -30.69
CA ALA A 472 3.64 -1.20 -30.11
C ALA A 472 3.99 -2.54 -29.45
N THR A 473 5.15 -3.10 -29.81
CA THR A 473 5.66 -4.35 -29.23
C THR A 473 6.95 -4.15 -28.42
N ASN A 474 7.56 -2.98 -28.54
CA ASN A 474 8.78 -2.55 -27.84
C ASN A 474 8.68 -1.07 -27.50
N ALA A 475 9.49 -0.62 -26.52
CA ALA A 475 9.56 0.77 -26.13
C ALA A 475 9.75 1.68 -27.35
N TYR A 476 9.09 2.83 -27.34
CA TYR A 476 9.02 3.69 -28.52
C TYR A 476 9.03 5.16 -28.14
N ILE A 477 9.42 5.99 -29.10
CA ILE A 477 9.34 7.44 -29.03
C ILE A 477 8.31 7.94 -30.03
N ILE A 478 7.40 8.80 -29.58
CA ILE A 478 6.52 9.58 -30.43
C ILE A 478 7.34 10.77 -30.92
N GLN A 479 7.39 10.95 -32.23
CA GLN A 479 8.03 12.09 -32.87
C GLN A 479 6.98 12.93 -33.59
N VAL A 480 7.24 14.22 -33.66
CA VAL A 480 6.41 15.21 -34.37
C VAL A 480 7.24 15.93 -35.42
N SER A 481 6.61 16.28 -36.53
CA SER A 481 7.20 17.06 -37.62
C SER A 481 6.19 18.04 -38.18
N THR A 482 6.66 19.20 -38.63
CA THR A 482 5.84 20.19 -39.37
C THR A 482 6.01 20.08 -40.88
N ASP A 483 7.01 19.32 -41.37
CA ASP A 483 7.41 19.28 -42.77
C ASP A 483 7.70 17.86 -43.30
N LEU A 484 7.44 16.82 -42.50
CA LEU A 484 7.76 15.40 -42.75
C LEU A 484 9.26 15.07 -42.83
N ILE A 485 10.15 16.06 -42.73
CA ILE A 485 11.60 15.90 -42.89
C ILE A 485 12.28 16.00 -41.53
N HIS A 486 12.00 17.05 -40.78
CA HIS A 486 12.58 17.30 -39.46
C HIS A 486 11.66 16.75 -38.38
N TRP A 487 12.14 15.73 -37.68
CA TRP A 487 11.39 15.05 -36.62
C TRP A 487 12.01 15.37 -35.27
N SER A 488 11.21 15.91 -34.36
CA SER A 488 11.59 16.15 -32.97
C SER A 488 10.90 15.14 -32.04
N PRO A 489 11.56 14.72 -30.94
CA PRO A 489 10.94 13.86 -29.96
C PRO A 489 9.84 14.61 -29.19
N LEU A 490 8.69 13.97 -29.03
CA LEU A 490 7.54 14.51 -28.30
C LEU A 490 7.34 13.79 -26.95
N SER A 491 7.41 12.47 -26.95
CA SER A 491 7.23 11.65 -25.73
C SER A 491 7.84 10.26 -25.91
N THR A 492 8.32 9.67 -24.82
CA THR A 492 8.91 8.32 -24.82
C THR A 492 8.09 7.40 -23.92
N ASN A 493 7.69 6.24 -24.44
CA ASN A 493 7.03 5.20 -23.65
C ASN A 493 7.98 4.01 -23.46
N LEU A 494 8.44 3.83 -22.23
CA LEU A 494 9.35 2.76 -21.81
C LEU A 494 8.64 1.57 -21.16
N SER A 495 7.35 1.70 -20.81
CA SER A 495 6.64 0.74 -19.94
C SER A 495 5.48 0.06 -20.66
N LEU A 496 5.79 -0.68 -21.73
CA LEU A 496 4.81 -1.49 -22.44
C LEU A 496 4.25 -2.62 -21.56
N GLY A 497 2.95 -2.89 -21.72
CA GLY A 497 2.26 -3.92 -20.96
C GLY A 497 2.03 -3.58 -19.49
N LYS A 498 2.49 -2.42 -19.00
CA LYS A 498 2.20 -1.95 -17.65
C LYS A 498 1.26 -0.77 -17.73
N ALA A 499 0.05 -0.95 -17.19
CA ALA A 499 -0.92 0.14 -17.15
C ALA A 499 -0.35 1.33 -16.37
N GLN A 500 -0.38 2.51 -16.97
CA GLN A 500 0.15 3.75 -16.41
C GLN A 500 -0.98 4.62 -15.86
N LEU A 501 -0.68 5.37 -14.80
CA LEU A 501 -1.64 6.24 -14.15
C LEU A 501 -0.98 7.54 -13.69
N ALA A 502 -1.62 8.64 -14.05
CA ALA A 502 -1.32 9.96 -13.50
C ALA A 502 -2.61 10.62 -12.98
N ALA A 503 -2.48 11.47 -11.97
CA ALA A 503 -3.58 12.25 -11.45
C ALA A 503 -3.10 13.68 -11.17
N SER A 504 -3.96 14.66 -11.42
CA SER A 504 -3.70 16.06 -11.15
C SER A 504 -4.98 16.80 -10.80
N ALA A 505 -4.85 17.96 -10.17
CA ALA A 505 -5.97 18.85 -9.90
C ALA A 505 -5.63 20.28 -10.31
N ALA A 506 -6.65 21.00 -10.77
CA ALA A 506 -6.55 22.40 -11.16
C ALA A 506 -7.68 23.23 -10.56
N LYS A 507 -7.40 24.52 -10.31
CA LYS A 507 -8.38 25.46 -9.76
C LYS A 507 -9.68 25.49 -10.59
N GLY A 508 -9.56 25.40 -11.91
CA GLY A 508 -10.70 25.49 -12.83
C GLY A 508 -11.47 26.81 -12.63
N ALA A 509 -12.79 26.72 -12.57
CA ALA A 509 -13.68 27.86 -12.33
C ALA A 509 -13.88 28.19 -10.83
N ALA A 510 -13.28 27.42 -9.90
CA ALA A 510 -13.41 27.66 -8.47
C ALA A 510 -12.66 28.91 -8.01
N GLN A 511 -12.93 29.33 -6.77
CA GLN A 511 -12.22 30.45 -6.13
C GLN A 511 -10.80 30.08 -5.71
N ALA A 512 -10.59 28.86 -5.24
CA ALA A 512 -9.30 28.31 -4.85
C ALA A 512 -9.17 26.83 -5.24
N LEU A 513 -7.94 26.33 -5.37
CA LEU A 513 -7.67 24.90 -5.45
C LEU A 513 -7.69 24.34 -4.03
N SER A 514 -8.74 23.59 -3.71
CA SER A 514 -8.95 22.98 -2.38
C SER A 514 -9.37 21.52 -2.46
N THR A 515 -9.43 20.96 -3.66
CA THR A 515 -9.74 19.55 -3.90
C THR A 515 -8.62 18.96 -4.74
N SER A 516 -8.02 17.88 -4.28
CA SER A 516 -6.96 17.17 -4.97
C SER A 516 -7.31 15.70 -5.17
N VAL A 517 -6.85 15.14 -6.30
CA VAL A 517 -6.78 13.71 -6.54
C VAL A 517 -5.31 13.35 -6.67
N THR A 518 -4.87 12.34 -5.94
CA THR A 518 -3.49 11.89 -5.97
C THR A 518 -3.38 10.43 -6.36
N ALA A 519 -2.45 10.20 -7.27
CA ALA A 519 -2.01 8.91 -7.71
C ALA A 519 -0.97 8.36 -6.69
N SER A 520 -1.22 7.20 -6.09
CA SER A 520 -0.26 6.55 -5.18
C SER A 520 1.09 6.19 -5.84
N ARG A 521 1.11 5.94 -7.16
CA ARG A 521 2.28 5.53 -7.99
C ARG A 521 2.14 5.91 -9.48
N GLY A 522 3.15 5.72 -10.33
CA GLY A 522 3.01 5.95 -11.78
C GLY A 522 2.43 4.78 -12.60
N VAL A 523 2.39 3.58 -12.02
CA VAL A 523 2.04 2.32 -12.70
C VAL A 523 1.21 1.42 -11.80
N PHE A 524 0.37 0.58 -12.40
CA PHE A 524 -0.39 -0.46 -11.71
C PHE A 524 0.55 -1.45 -11.03
N LEU A 525 0.14 -1.93 -9.86
CA LEU A 525 0.91 -2.87 -9.08
C LEU A 525 0.39 -4.28 -9.33
N ASP A 526 1.27 -5.17 -9.77
CA ASP A 526 0.91 -6.57 -9.95
C ASP A 526 0.61 -7.22 -8.60
N SER A 527 -0.41 -8.08 -8.59
CA SER A 527 -0.77 -8.82 -7.41
C SER A 527 0.29 -9.88 -7.07
N VAL A 528 0.49 -10.07 -5.77
CA VAL A 528 1.29 -11.16 -5.20
C VAL A 528 0.43 -12.37 -4.81
N ALA A 529 -0.89 -12.28 -5.01
CA ALA A 529 -1.82 -13.37 -4.75
C ALA A 529 -1.56 -14.53 -5.71
N ASN A 530 -1.82 -15.76 -5.24
CA ASN A 530 -1.79 -16.94 -6.10
C ASN A 530 -3.20 -17.25 -6.61
N GLY A 531 -3.29 -17.69 -7.86
CA GLY A 531 -4.54 -18.17 -8.42
C GLY A 531 -5.01 -19.45 -7.75
N THR A 532 -6.30 -19.55 -7.43
CA THR A 532 -6.89 -20.71 -6.76
C THR A 532 -8.09 -21.29 -7.50
N ARG A 533 -8.39 -22.57 -7.24
CA ARG A 533 -9.63 -23.24 -7.63
C ARG A 533 -9.98 -24.33 -6.62
N SER A 534 -11.18 -24.27 -6.07
CA SER A 534 -11.69 -25.33 -5.18
C SER A 534 -12.18 -26.53 -5.97
N VAL A 535 -11.78 -27.71 -5.53
CA VAL A 535 -12.21 -29.00 -6.06
C VAL A 535 -13.04 -29.71 -5.00
N SER A 536 -14.19 -30.23 -5.41
CA SER A 536 -15.05 -31.08 -4.58
C SER A 536 -15.42 -32.33 -5.36
N VAL A 537 -15.25 -33.47 -4.71
CA VAL A 537 -15.55 -34.79 -5.25
C VAL A 537 -16.53 -35.48 -4.33
N ASN A 538 -17.58 -36.04 -4.91
CA ASN A 538 -18.54 -36.91 -4.23
C ASN A 538 -18.77 -38.17 -5.08
N GLY A 539 -19.38 -39.21 -4.54
CA GLY A 539 -19.73 -40.41 -5.28
C GLY A 539 -19.57 -41.70 -4.49
N ILE A 540 -19.43 -42.81 -5.22
CA ILE A 540 -19.33 -44.16 -4.68
C ILE A 540 -17.94 -44.70 -5.01
N MET A 541 -17.27 -45.25 -3.99
CA MET A 541 -15.95 -45.85 -4.12
C MET A 541 -16.06 -47.33 -4.44
N SER A 542 -15.32 -47.77 -5.45
CA SER A 542 -15.06 -49.18 -5.74
C SER A 542 -13.59 -49.38 -6.15
N VAL A 543 -13.11 -50.61 -6.12
CA VAL A 543 -11.79 -50.93 -6.66
C VAL A 543 -11.79 -50.63 -8.17
N GLY A 544 -10.82 -49.87 -8.64
CA GLY A 544 -10.72 -49.40 -10.03
C GLY A 544 -11.28 -47.98 -10.26
N THR A 545 -11.98 -47.36 -9.29
CA THR A 545 -12.35 -45.93 -9.38
C THR A 545 -11.08 -45.08 -9.55
N TRP A 546 -11.01 -44.26 -10.58
CA TRP A 546 -9.85 -43.41 -10.87
C TRP A 546 -10.19 -41.93 -10.93
N LEU A 547 -9.19 -41.09 -10.67
CA LEU A 547 -9.27 -39.64 -10.78
C LEU A 547 -8.01 -39.12 -11.47
N GLN A 548 -8.16 -38.25 -12.46
CA GLN A 548 -7.05 -37.67 -13.22
C GLN A 548 -7.18 -36.15 -13.34
N LEU A 549 -6.08 -35.45 -13.10
CA LEU A 549 -5.89 -34.03 -13.38
C LEU A 549 -5.05 -33.89 -14.65
N THR A 550 -5.57 -33.18 -15.64
CA THR A 550 -4.79 -32.67 -16.77
C THR A 550 -4.53 -31.19 -16.54
N VAL A 551 -3.27 -30.78 -16.45
CA VAL A 551 -2.85 -29.40 -16.26
C VAL A 551 -2.30 -28.87 -17.58
N THR A 552 -2.90 -27.80 -18.12
CA THR A 552 -2.38 -27.04 -19.24
C THR A 552 -1.68 -25.79 -18.71
N LYS A 553 -0.35 -25.76 -18.82
CA LYS A 553 0.49 -24.62 -18.43
C LYS A 553 0.25 -23.42 -19.35
N THR A 554 0.67 -22.23 -18.92
CA THR A 554 0.51 -20.97 -19.68
C THR A 554 1.24 -20.98 -21.03
N ASN A 555 2.30 -21.78 -21.18
CA ASN A 555 3.00 -22.00 -22.44
C ASN A 555 2.37 -23.10 -23.33
N GLY A 556 1.22 -23.66 -22.93
CA GLY A 556 0.51 -24.73 -23.65
C GLY A 556 0.96 -26.16 -23.33
N ALA A 557 2.04 -26.35 -22.57
CA ALA A 557 2.50 -27.69 -22.17
C ALA A 557 1.46 -28.39 -21.27
N ARG A 558 1.23 -29.69 -21.49
CA ARG A 558 0.27 -30.49 -20.73
C ARG A 558 0.96 -31.48 -19.79
N VAL A 559 0.45 -31.59 -18.56
CA VAL A 559 0.91 -32.54 -17.54
C VAL A 559 -0.29 -33.31 -17.01
N ASN A 560 -0.21 -34.64 -17.01
CA ASN A 560 -1.26 -35.51 -16.49
C ASN A 560 -0.81 -36.14 -15.17
N VAL A 561 -1.67 -36.11 -14.16
CA VAL A 561 -1.48 -36.78 -12.87
C VAL A 561 -2.75 -37.54 -12.54
N GLY A 562 -2.66 -38.82 -12.19
CA GLY A 562 -3.83 -39.63 -11.88
C GLY A 562 -3.56 -40.68 -10.82
N VAL A 563 -4.61 -41.09 -10.12
CA VAL A 563 -4.61 -42.18 -9.15
C VAL A 563 -5.78 -43.12 -9.40
N THR A 564 -5.62 -44.38 -8.99
CA THR A 564 -6.68 -45.40 -9.07
C THR A 564 -6.82 -46.06 -7.71
N ASN A 565 -8.05 -46.16 -7.22
CA ASN A 565 -8.34 -46.85 -5.97
C ASN A 565 -8.08 -48.36 -6.12
N GLN A 566 -7.27 -48.90 -5.22
CA GLN A 566 -6.97 -50.34 -5.13
C GLN A 566 -7.54 -50.98 -3.85
N ILE A 567 -8.17 -50.20 -2.97
CA ILE A 567 -8.58 -50.63 -1.64
C ILE A 567 -10.12 -50.70 -1.60
N VAL A 568 -10.65 -51.83 -1.14
CA VAL A 568 -12.10 -52.08 -1.07
C VAL A 568 -12.81 -51.15 -0.09
N THR A 569 -12.15 -50.81 1.02
CA THR A 569 -12.71 -49.98 2.11
C THR A 569 -12.33 -48.50 1.99
N ALA A 570 -11.72 -48.07 0.89
CA ALA A 570 -11.29 -46.68 0.74
C ALA A 570 -12.48 -45.73 0.67
N THR A 571 -12.34 -44.61 1.37
CA THR A 571 -13.26 -43.47 1.29
C THR A 571 -12.82 -42.51 0.17
N ILE A 572 -13.69 -41.56 -0.17
CA ILE A 572 -13.32 -40.46 -1.08
C ILE A 572 -12.14 -39.66 -0.52
N LEU A 573 -12.10 -39.45 0.80
CA LEU A 573 -11.02 -38.74 1.46
C LEU A 573 -9.68 -39.47 1.27
N ASP A 574 -9.67 -40.80 1.34
CA ASP A 574 -8.47 -41.61 1.10
C ASP A 574 -7.97 -41.50 -0.34
N LEU A 575 -8.90 -41.55 -1.31
CA LEU A 575 -8.57 -41.36 -2.74
C LEU A 575 -8.00 -39.95 -2.97
N LEU A 576 -8.62 -38.92 -2.42
CA LEU A 576 -8.15 -37.55 -2.57
C LEU A 576 -6.82 -37.33 -1.86
N ASN A 577 -6.56 -37.97 -0.73
CA ASN A 577 -5.25 -37.93 -0.07
C ASN A 577 -4.15 -38.51 -0.96
N GLN A 578 -4.40 -39.64 -1.62
CA GLN A 578 -3.46 -40.19 -2.62
C GLN A 578 -3.29 -39.23 -3.80
N PHE A 579 -4.38 -38.63 -4.27
CA PHE A 579 -4.38 -37.73 -5.42
C PHE A 579 -3.63 -36.42 -5.16
N THR A 580 -3.85 -35.75 -4.02
CA THR A 580 -3.15 -34.51 -3.68
C THR A 580 -1.65 -34.77 -3.47
N ASN A 581 -1.28 -35.91 -2.88
CA ASN A 581 0.12 -36.34 -2.77
C ASN A 581 0.75 -36.60 -4.14
N ALA A 582 0.03 -37.23 -5.08
CA ALA A 582 0.49 -37.44 -6.45
C ALA A 582 0.69 -36.10 -7.20
N ILE A 583 -0.22 -35.14 -7.03
CA ILE A 583 -0.09 -33.80 -7.60
C ILE A 583 1.17 -33.11 -7.04
N ASN A 584 1.33 -33.13 -5.71
CA ASN A 584 2.41 -32.41 -5.02
C ASN A 584 3.80 -33.02 -5.25
N SER A 585 3.88 -34.32 -5.53
CA SER A 585 5.13 -35.04 -5.85
C SER A 585 5.52 -34.98 -7.33
N SER A 586 4.64 -34.49 -8.22
CA SER A 586 4.93 -34.37 -9.65
C SER A 586 5.97 -33.28 -9.93
N LEU A 587 7.19 -33.67 -10.34
CA LEU A 587 8.30 -32.74 -10.65
C LEU A 587 7.90 -31.68 -11.69
N ALA A 588 7.05 -32.04 -12.66
CA ALA A 588 6.59 -31.13 -13.71
C ALA A 588 5.69 -29.99 -13.18
N LEU A 589 5.12 -30.12 -11.98
CA LEU A 589 4.23 -29.14 -11.33
C LEU A 589 4.90 -28.37 -10.18
N GLN A 590 6.16 -28.66 -9.84
CA GLN A 590 6.86 -28.01 -8.73
C GLN A 590 7.47 -26.64 -9.10
N GLY A 591 7.59 -26.34 -10.39
CA GLY A 591 8.05 -25.04 -10.89
C GLY A 591 7.06 -23.89 -10.63
N THR A 592 7.51 -22.66 -10.86
CA THR A 592 6.66 -21.45 -10.76
C THR A 592 5.52 -21.42 -11.78
N ASP A 593 5.67 -22.18 -12.87
CA ASP A 593 4.67 -22.42 -13.92
C ASP A 593 3.74 -23.63 -13.61
N GLY A 594 3.83 -24.18 -12.40
CA GLY A 594 3.05 -25.32 -11.92
C GLY A 594 2.02 -24.96 -10.84
N LEU A 595 1.51 -25.98 -10.16
CA LEU A 595 0.48 -25.84 -9.13
C LEU A 595 0.73 -26.79 -7.94
N VAL A 596 -0.03 -26.58 -6.88
CA VAL A 596 -0.04 -27.40 -5.66
C VAL A 596 -1.48 -27.70 -5.27
N ALA A 597 -1.72 -28.87 -4.67
CA ALA A 597 -2.97 -29.23 -4.03
C ALA A 597 -2.83 -29.07 -2.51
N GLU A 598 -3.72 -28.33 -1.87
CA GLU A 598 -3.70 -28.02 -0.43
C GLU A 598 -5.10 -28.05 0.19
N ASP A 599 -5.20 -27.96 1.51
CA ASP A 599 -6.47 -27.88 2.25
C ASP A 599 -7.42 -29.06 1.99
N LEU A 600 -6.88 -30.27 1.90
CA LEU A 600 -7.70 -31.48 1.85
C LEU A 600 -8.51 -31.60 3.14
N ALA A 601 -9.84 -31.64 3.01
CA ALA A 601 -10.74 -31.78 4.13
C ALA A 601 -12.00 -32.58 3.75
N PRO A 602 -12.63 -33.28 4.72
CA PRO A 602 -13.96 -33.83 4.53
C PRO A 602 -14.97 -32.69 4.32
N GLY A 603 -15.87 -32.90 3.36
CA GLY A 603 -17.00 -32.02 3.10
C GLY A 603 -18.29 -32.53 3.73
N TRP A 604 -19.40 -31.87 3.41
CA TRP A 604 -20.73 -32.29 3.83
C TRP A 604 -21.26 -33.43 2.96
N PHE A 605 -22.15 -34.27 3.50
CA PHE A 605 -22.85 -35.32 2.75
C PHE A 605 -21.92 -36.32 2.04
N GLY A 606 -20.82 -36.70 2.69
CA GLY A 606 -19.86 -37.68 2.15
C GLY A 606 -18.91 -37.14 1.08
N ALA A 607 -19.06 -35.88 0.66
CA ALA A 607 -18.10 -35.25 -0.24
C ALA A 607 -16.75 -35.01 0.47
N SER A 608 -15.69 -34.85 -0.31
CA SER A 608 -14.40 -34.36 0.17
C SER A 608 -13.82 -33.40 -0.85
N GLY A 609 -13.00 -32.45 -0.40
CA GLY A 609 -12.49 -31.40 -1.27
C GLY A 609 -11.12 -30.92 -0.89
N PHE A 610 -10.47 -30.24 -1.83
CA PHE A 610 -9.17 -29.62 -1.67
C PHE A 610 -9.09 -28.38 -2.58
N ASN A 611 -8.07 -27.55 -2.40
CA ASN A 611 -7.81 -26.40 -3.26
C ASN A 611 -6.60 -26.67 -4.16
N LEU A 612 -6.75 -26.33 -5.45
CA LEU A 612 -5.63 -26.16 -6.36
C LEU A 612 -5.15 -24.71 -6.28
N ARG A 613 -3.85 -24.50 -6.08
CA ARG A 613 -3.22 -23.17 -6.06
C ARG A 613 -2.04 -23.12 -7.02
N VAL A 614 -1.97 -22.07 -7.84
CA VAL A 614 -0.82 -21.83 -8.71
C VAL A 614 0.39 -21.44 -7.87
N ARG A 615 1.58 -21.90 -8.26
CA ARG A 615 2.83 -21.55 -7.56
C ARG A 615 3.32 -20.15 -7.90
N GLY A 616 3.15 -19.72 -9.15
CA GLY A 616 3.35 -18.34 -9.58
C GLY A 616 2.28 -17.37 -9.05
N THR A 617 2.63 -16.10 -9.01
CA THR A 617 1.78 -15.01 -8.49
C THR A 617 1.15 -14.19 -9.62
N GLY A 618 0.00 -13.59 -9.33
CA GLY A 618 -0.68 -12.67 -10.24
C GLY A 618 -1.54 -13.34 -11.31
N GLN A 619 -2.22 -12.50 -12.09
CA GLN A 619 -3.21 -12.90 -13.09
C GLN A 619 -2.64 -13.80 -14.20
N ASP A 620 -1.43 -13.51 -14.69
CA ASP A 620 -0.83 -14.27 -15.79
C ASP A 620 -0.53 -15.72 -15.38
N ALA A 621 0.03 -15.91 -14.18
CA ALA A 621 0.28 -17.23 -13.63
C ALA A 621 -1.04 -18.01 -13.39
N ALA A 622 -2.08 -17.32 -12.92
CA ALA A 622 -3.41 -17.90 -12.75
C ALA A 622 -4.08 -18.40 -14.05
N GLY A 623 -3.50 -18.06 -15.21
CA GLY A 623 -3.91 -18.56 -16.52
C GLY A 623 -3.69 -20.07 -16.75
N ILE A 624 -3.01 -20.78 -15.83
CA ILE A 624 -2.95 -22.26 -15.85
C ILE A 624 -4.37 -22.81 -15.86
N LYS A 625 -4.62 -23.76 -16.75
CA LYS A 625 -5.91 -24.45 -16.85
C LYS A 625 -5.82 -25.88 -16.35
N VAL A 626 -6.92 -26.38 -15.81
CA VAL A 626 -7.05 -27.75 -15.33
C VAL A 626 -8.33 -28.38 -15.86
N LEU A 627 -8.22 -29.64 -16.23
CA LEU A 627 -9.34 -30.52 -16.55
C LEU A 627 -9.28 -31.70 -15.58
N LEU A 628 -10.33 -31.86 -14.78
CA LEU A 628 -10.50 -33.00 -13.89
C LEU A 628 -11.36 -34.05 -14.59
N SER A 629 -10.96 -35.32 -14.52
CA SER A 629 -11.65 -36.43 -15.19
C SER A 629 -11.73 -37.63 -14.27
N ALA A 630 -12.87 -38.33 -14.32
CA ALA A 630 -13.18 -39.54 -13.57
C ALA A 630 -14.27 -40.33 -14.29
N PRO A 631 -14.51 -41.61 -13.95
CA PRO A 631 -15.65 -42.36 -14.45
C PRO A 631 -16.97 -41.74 -13.94
N ALA A 632 -17.79 -41.23 -14.87
CA ALA A 632 -19.07 -40.57 -14.57
C ALA A 632 -20.08 -41.49 -13.86
N SER A 633 -19.90 -42.80 -13.94
CA SER A 633 -20.70 -43.80 -13.22
C SER A 633 -20.36 -43.92 -11.73
N SER A 634 -19.26 -43.31 -11.27
CA SER A 634 -18.74 -43.50 -9.90
C SER A 634 -18.53 -42.20 -9.14
N LEU A 635 -17.97 -41.16 -9.78
CA LEU A 635 -17.62 -39.90 -9.13
C LEU A 635 -18.37 -38.73 -9.78
N VAL A 636 -18.78 -37.79 -8.94
CA VAL A 636 -19.35 -36.49 -9.29
C VAL A 636 -18.32 -35.42 -8.97
N LEU A 637 -18.00 -34.60 -9.97
CA LEU A 637 -16.99 -33.54 -9.89
C LEU A 637 -17.67 -32.17 -9.99
N ASN A 638 -17.21 -31.19 -9.21
CA ASN A 638 -17.69 -29.82 -9.36
C ASN A 638 -17.12 -29.09 -10.59
N LEU A 639 -16.07 -29.63 -11.21
CA LEU A 639 -15.43 -29.05 -12.40
C LEU A 639 -15.87 -29.82 -13.65
N THR A 640 -16.67 -29.18 -14.51
CA THR A 640 -17.18 -29.74 -15.77
C THR A 640 -16.48 -29.09 -16.97
N GLY A 641 -15.21 -29.46 -17.20
CA GLY A 641 -14.41 -28.99 -18.33
C GLY A 641 -13.07 -28.38 -17.93
N GLU A 642 -12.37 -27.84 -18.92
CA GLU A 642 -11.08 -27.19 -18.71
C GLU A 642 -11.28 -25.76 -18.19
N VAL A 643 -10.79 -25.48 -16.98
CA VAL A 643 -11.00 -24.22 -16.25
C VAL A 643 -9.69 -23.62 -15.75
N ALA A 644 -9.58 -22.29 -15.71
CA ALA A 644 -8.41 -21.61 -15.16
C ALA A 644 -8.42 -21.57 -13.62
N LEU A 645 -7.26 -21.38 -12.99
CA LEU A 645 -7.12 -21.21 -11.53
C LEU A 645 -7.30 -19.75 -11.12
N ASN A 646 -8.42 -19.13 -11.51
CA ASN A 646 -8.72 -17.73 -11.29
C ASN A 646 -10.01 -17.51 -10.48
N GLN A 647 -10.34 -18.41 -9.54
CA GLN A 647 -11.54 -18.26 -8.72
C GLN A 647 -11.54 -16.96 -7.90
N ASN A 648 -10.36 -16.52 -7.46
CA ASN A 648 -10.10 -15.28 -6.73
C ASN A 648 -9.65 -14.15 -7.68
N PHE A 649 -10.30 -13.99 -8.84
CA PHE A 649 -9.88 -13.06 -9.89
C PHE A 649 -9.65 -11.62 -9.39
N SER A 650 -10.52 -11.10 -8.51
CA SER A 650 -10.39 -9.76 -7.91
C SER A 650 -9.04 -9.53 -7.24
N ASP A 651 -8.47 -10.57 -6.65
CA ASP A 651 -7.23 -10.50 -5.88
C ASP A 651 -6.02 -10.60 -6.80
N LEU A 652 -6.19 -11.16 -8.01
CA LEU A 652 -5.13 -11.44 -8.98
C LEU A 652 -4.83 -10.27 -9.92
N GLN A 653 -5.83 -9.42 -10.15
CA GLN A 653 -5.72 -8.30 -11.08
C GLN A 653 -4.62 -7.33 -10.65
N PRO A 654 -3.87 -6.73 -11.60
CA PRO A 654 -3.10 -5.53 -11.33
C PRO A 654 -4.02 -4.44 -10.82
N ARG A 655 -3.64 -3.81 -9.71
CA ARG A 655 -4.49 -2.84 -9.01
C ARG A 655 -3.75 -1.58 -8.64
N TYR A 656 -4.52 -0.56 -8.33
CA TYR A 656 -4.02 0.77 -8.00
C TYR A 656 -4.97 1.52 -7.05
N GLN A 657 -4.47 2.52 -6.31
CA GLN A 657 -5.30 3.38 -5.46
C GLN A 657 -5.13 4.89 -5.78
N LEU A 658 -6.24 5.58 -6.01
CA LEU A 658 -6.36 7.03 -6.01
C LEU A 658 -6.86 7.51 -4.65
N TYR A 659 -6.34 8.64 -4.17
CA TYR A 659 -6.81 9.28 -2.94
C TYR A 659 -7.33 10.69 -3.24
N LEU A 660 -8.47 11.00 -2.65
CA LEU A 660 -9.07 12.33 -2.71
C LEU A 660 -8.83 13.05 -1.40
N THR A 661 -8.39 14.30 -1.48
CA THR A 661 -8.18 15.14 -0.32
C THR A 661 -8.74 16.53 -0.53
N ALA A 662 -9.08 17.18 0.57
CA ALA A 662 -9.51 18.56 0.64
C ALA A 662 -8.48 19.44 1.36
N GLY A 663 -8.53 20.74 1.13
CA GLY A 663 -7.71 21.71 1.84
C GLY A 663 -6.46 22.17 1.12
N ALA A 664 -5.50 22.67 1.89
CA ALA A 664 -4.28 23.29 1.40
C ALA A 664 -3.05 22.82 2.18
N THR A 665 -1.87 22.90 1.56
CA THR A 665 -0.61 22.54 2.22
C THR A 665 -0.14 23.56 3.24
N ASN A 666 -0.62 24.81 3.14
CA ASN A 666 -0.30 25.88 4.07
C ASN A 666 -1.57 26.65 4.41
N LEU A 667 -1.82 26.83 5.71
CA LEU A 667 -2.93 27.63 6.24
C LEU A 667 -2.34 28.76 7.09
N ALA A 668 -2.37 29.98 6.56
CA ALA A 668 -2.05 31.19 7.30
C ALA A 668 -3.36 31.88 7.66
N LEU A 669 -3.66 32.01 8.95
CA LEU A 669 -4.90 32.62 9.43
C LEU A 669 -4.57 33.79 10.35
N SER A 670 -5.38 34.85 10.27
CA SER A 670 -5.34 35.98 11.21
C SER A 670 -6.77 36.31 11.62
N PHE A 671 -6.97 36.57 12.91
CA PHE A 671 -8.30 36.81 13.45
C PHE A 671 -8.27 37.68 14.72
N PRO A 672 -9.34 38.45 14.99
CA PRO A 672 -9.50 39.13 16.27
C PRO A 672 -9.94 38.15 17.36
N LEU A 673 -9.31 38.27 18.53
CA LEU A 673 -9.77 37.73 19.81
C LEU A 673 -10.32 38.88 20.65
N ASP A 674 -11.62 38.82 20.98
CA ASP A 674 -12.22 39.68 21.98
C ASP A 674 -11.99 39.06 23.36
N THR A 675 -11.10 39.67 24.15
CA THR A 675 -10.76 39.19 25.49
C THR A 675 -11.77 39.62 26.55
N THR A 676 -12.72 40.50 26.24
CA THR A 676 -13.73 40.96 27.21
C THR A 676 -14.75 39.87 27.55
N ALA A 677 -14.88 38.87 26.68
CA ALA A 677 -15.70 37.67 26.90
C ALA A 677 -14.99 36.59 27.74
N LEU A 678 -13.72 36.81 28.13
CA LEU A 678 -12.94 35.90 28.95
C LEU A 678 -12.79 36.49 30.37
N PRO A 679 -12.78 35.65 31.42
CA PRO A 679 -12.28 36.06 32.72
C PRO A 679 -10.89 36.70 32.61
N ASP A 680 -10.54 37.58 33.55
CA ASP A 680 -9.17 38.02 33.69
C ASP A 680 -8.29 36.84 34.16
N GLY A 681 -6.97 36.92 33.97
CA GLY A 681 -6.02 35.91 34.41
C GLY A 681 -5.56 34.97 33.29
N TYR A 682 -5.23 33.73 33.62
CA TYR A 682 -4.48 32.82 32.74
C TYR A 682 -5.41 32.00 31.86
N HIS A 683 -5.12 31.94 30.56
CA HIS A 683 -5.86 31.13 29.59
C HIS A 683 -4.92 30.40 28.63
N GLN A 684 -5.39 29.28 28.08
CA GLN A 684 -4.70 28.57 27.00
C GLN A 684 -5.54 28.57 25.73
N LEU A 685 -5.01 29.17 24.68
CA LEU A 685 -5.57 29.07 23.33
C LEU A 685 -4.93 27.89 22.62
N THR A 686 -5.72 26.91 22.19
CA THR A 686 -5.22 25.77 21.42
C THR A 686 -5.87 25.76 20.05
N ALA A 687 -5.07 25.88 19.00
CA ALA A 687 -5.52 25.67 17.64
C ALA A 687 -5.23 24.22 17.23
N VAL A 688 -6.21 23.54 16.64
CA VAL A 688 -6.10 22.17 16.12
C VAL A 688 -6.43 22.18 14.63
N ALA A 689 -5.44 21.86 13.81
CA ALA A 689 -5.61 21.64 12.38
C ALA A 689 -5.90 20.15 12.10
N TYR A 690 -6.79 19.91 11.14
CA TYR A 690 -7.21 18.59 10.70
C TYR A 690 -6.83 18.40 9.23
N GLU A 691 -6.19 17.28 8.94
CA GLU A 691 -5.96 16.79 7.58
C GLU A 691 -7.30 16.61 6.84
N GLY A 692 -7.33 16.97 5.56
CA GLY A 692 -8.51 16.86 4.69
C GLY A 692 -8.63 15.53 3.96
N SER A 693 -8.21 14.43 4.58
CA SER A 693 -8.51 13.07 4.14
C SER A 693 -9.45 12.40 5.15
N HIS A 694 -9.91 11.17 4.89
CA HIS A 694 -10.66 10.42 5.91
C HIS A 694 -9.81 10.02 7.12
N VAL A 695 -8.47 10.03 7.02
CA VAL A 695 -7.57 9.78 8.17
C VAL A 695 -7.67 10.92 9.19
N ARG A 696 -7.89 12.14 8.71
CA ARG A 696 -8.15 13.33 9.53
C ARG A 696 -7.11 13.55 10.64
N THR A 697 -5.84 13.30 10.35
CA THR A 697 -4.72 13.48 11.28
C THR A 697 -4.76 14.88 11.91
N GLN A 698 -4.55 14.94 13.22
CA GLN A 698 -4.63 16.19 13.99
C GLN A 698 -3.25 16.75 14.28
N THR A 699 -3.09 18.06 14.09
CA THR A 699 -1.92 18.83 14.51
C THR A 699 -2.36 19.95 15.42
N ARG A 700 -1.74 20.11 16.59
CA ARG A 700 -2.13 21.13 17.56
C ARG A 700 -0.98 22.08 17.91
N THR A 701 -1.32 23.32 18.23
CA THR A 701 -0.39 24.29 18.81
C THR A 701 -1.10 25.13 19.87
N THR A 702 -0.43 25.39 20.99
CA THR A 702 -1.02 26.03 22.16
C THR A 702 -0.26 27.32 22.50
N LEU A 703 -1.01 28.38 22.77
CA LEU A 703 -0.52 29.68 23.21
C LEU A 703 -1.11 30.01 24.58
N PRO A 704 -0.29 29.97 25.65
CA PRO A 704 -0.65 30.56 26.93
C PRO A 704 -0.77 32.08 26.79
N ILE A 705 -1.84 32.66 27.32
CA ILE A 705 -2.06 34.10 27.38
C ILE A 705 -2.50 34.52 28.78
N ARG A 706 -2.35 35.81 29.09
CA ARG A 706 -2.94 36.44 30.26
C ARG A 706 -3.92 37.51 29.79
N VAL A 707 -5.16 37.42 30.25
CA VAL A 707 -6.19 38.43 30.01
C VAL A 707 -6.22 39.40 31.18
N GLN A 708 -6.29 40.70 30.91
CA GLN A 708 -6.46 41.70 31.95
C GLN A 708 -7.30 42.86 31.42
N ASN A 709 -8.63 42.73 31.51
CA ASN A 709 -9.58 43.78 31.19
C ASN A 709 -9.95 44.63 32.42
N SER A 710 -9.60 44.18 33.64
CA SER A 710 -9.86 44.88 34.90
C SER A 710 -8.65 44.88 35.86
N SER A 711 -8.84 45.43 37.06
CA SER A 711 -7.85 45.40 38.14
C SER A 711 -7.92 44.16 39.04
N LEU A 712 -8.89 43.26 38.81
CA LEU A 712 -9.06 42.05 39.61
C LEU A 712 -7.87 41.10 39.39
N THR A 713 -7.29 40.60 40.49
CA THR A 713 -6.24 39.57 40.45
C THR A 713 -6.44 38.57 41.58
N ALA A 714 -6.02 37.32 41.35
CA ALA A 714 -5.99 36.30 42.38
C ALA A 714 -4.77 35.37 42.23
N THR A 715 -4.38 34.75 43.33
CA THR A 715 -3.25 33.81 43.39
C THR A 715 -3.71 32.46 43.91
N LEU A 716 -3.20 31.38 43.30
CA LEU A 716 -3.35 30.00 43.79
C LEU A 716 -1.99 29.51 44.27
N THR A 717 -1.94 29.10 45.53
CA THR A 717 -0.74 28.65 46.22
C THR A 717 -0.99 27.26 46.79
N PRO A 718 -0.38 26.20 46.22
CA PRO A 718 -0.29 24.90 46.88
C PRO A 718 0.51 25.04 48.17
N LEU A 719 -0.02 24.58 49.30
CA LEU A 719 0.62 24.77 50.62
C LEU A 719 1.57 23.63 51.00
N ASP A 720 1.20 22.40 50.65
CA ASP A 720 1.86 21.17 51.08
C ASP A 720 2.20 20.22 49.90
N VAL A 721 2.16 20.74 48.67
CA VAL A 721 2.55 20.00 47.47
C VAL A 721 3.34 20.85 46.48
N SER A 722 4.49 20.35 46.01
CA SER A 722 5.42 21.09 45.14
C SER A 722 5.62 20.48 43.75
N GLY A 723 4.91 19.39 43.42
CA GLY A 723 4.88 18.86 42.06
C GLY A 723 4.58 17.37 41.96
N THR A 724 5.21 16.51 42.76
CA THR A 724 4.90 15.07 42.82
C THR A 724 4.55 14.68 44.25
N ALA A 725 3.50 13.88 44.42
CA ALA A 725 3.00 13.49 45.73
C ALA A 725 2.31 12.12 45.71
N SER A 726 1.97 11.58 46.89
CA SER A 726 1.28 10.29 47.03
C SER A 726 -0.21 10.41 46.71
N VAL A 727 -0.77 9.44 46.00
CA VAL A 727 -2.22 9.36 45.77
C VAL A 727 -3.01 9.20 47.08
N GLN A 728 -2.38 8.69 48.14
CA GLN A 728 -3.01 8.51 49.46
C GLN A 728 -3.01 9.79 50.32
N GLY A 729 -2.36 10.87 49.86
CA GLY A 729 -2.23 12.10 50.63
C GLY A 729 -3.46 13.02 50.58
N THR A 730 -3.51 13.96 51.52
CA THR A 730 -4.46 15.08 51.56
C THR A 730 -3.66 16.36 51.39
N TYR A 731 -4.07 17.22 50.46
CA TYR A 731 -3.34 18.42 50.05
C TYR A 731 -4.19 19.68 50.20
N HIS A 732 -3.54 20.80 50.50
CA HIS A 732 -4.18 22.09 50.72
C HIS A 732 -3.79 23.12 49.68
N PHE A 733 -4.80 23.81 49.15
CA PHE A 733 -4.64 24.85 48.14
C PHE A 733 -5.24 26.15 48.62
N GLN A 734 -4.40 27.16 48.82
CA GLN A 734 -4.84 28.49 49.21
C GLN A 734 -5.10 29.35 47.97
N VAL A 735 -6.23 30.04 47.95
CA VAL A 735 -6.57 31.04 46.95
C VAL A 735 -6.80 32.38 47.63
N ALA A 736 -6.21 33.45 47.13
CA ALA A 736 -6.41 34.80 47.65
C ALA A 736 -6.64 35.81 46.51
N ALA A 737 -7.71 36.58 46.61
CA ALA A 737 -8.03 37.68 45.71
C ALA A 737 -7.50 39.02 46.23
N ASN A 738 -7.26 39.99 45.35
CA ASN A 738 -6.86 41.35 45.74
C ASN A 738 -8.03 42.26 46.18
N THR A 739 -9.19 41.68 46.48
CA THR A 739 -10.41 42.42 46.85
C THR A 739 -11.23 41.65 47.88
N ASN A 740 -12.00 42.39 48.70
CA ASN A 740 -12.97 41.82 49.64
C ASN A 740 -14.36 41.62 49.01
N ASN A 741 -14.59 42.12 47.80
CA ASN A 741 -15.88 42.05 47.11
C ASN A 741 -16.06 40.73 46.31
N VAL A 742 -15.66 39.61 46.90
CA VAL A 742 -15.71 38.27 46.28
C VAL A 742 -17.05 37.62 46.58
N THR A 743 -17.72 37.10 45.55
CA THR A 743 -18.95 36.29 45.69
C THR A 743 -18.64 34.81 45.77
N ALA A 744 -17.65 34.32 45.01
CA ALA A 744 -17.24 32.92 45.02
C ALA A 744 -15.76 32.74 44.66
N ILE A 745 -15.14 31.73 45.27
CA ILE A 745 -13.85 31.15 44.89
C ILE A 745 -14.10 29.68 44.62
N ARG A 746 -13.82 29.23 43.39
CA ARG A 746 -14.04 27.84 42.94
C ARG A 746 -12.71 27.20 42.59
N LEU A 747 -12.39 26.05 43.18
CA LEU A 747 -11.21 25.27 42.82
C LEU A 747 -11.57 24.20 41.79
N PHE A 748 -10.76 24.07 40.74
CA PHE A 748 -10.92 23.09 39.68
C PHE A 748 -9.71 22.16 39.57
N SER A 749 -9.95 20.91 39.20
CA SER A 749 -8.92 19.95 38.80
C SER A 749 -9.45 18.94 37.78
N THR A 750 -8.78 17.78 37.63
CA THR A 750 -9.28 16.65 36.85
C THR A 750 -10.69 16.30 37.31
N GLY A 751 -11.63 16.19 36.36
CA GLY A 751 -13.04 15.93 36.65
C GLY A 751 -13.90 17.18 36.85
N GLY A 752 -13.32 18.39 36.88
CA GLY A 752 -14.06 19.66 36.93
C GLY A 752 -13.89 20.43 38.24
N GLN A 753 -14.97 21.08 38.70
CA GLN A 753 -14.96 21.83 39.96
C GLN A 753 -14.87 20.84 41.13
N LEU A 754 -13.88 21.01 42.01
CA LEU A 754 -13.72 20.21 43.21
C LEU A 754 -14.56 20.77 44.37
N ASP A 755 -14.51 22.09 44.58
CA ASP A 755 -15.15 22.74 45.72
C ASP A 755 -15.33 24.25 45.48
N VAL A 756 -16.14 24.91 46.33
CA VAL A 756 -16.45 26.34 46.27
C VAL A 756 -16.57 26.95 47.67
N VAL A 757 -15.96 28.12 47.86
CA VAL A 757 -16.16 28.97 49.05
C VAL A 757 -16.80 30.28 48.60
N THR A 758 -17.86 30.70 49.26
CA THR A 758 -18.59 31.94 48.93
C THR A 758 -18.30 33.06 49.92
N SER A 759 -18.41 34.31 49.45
CA SER A 759 -18.35 35.52 50.28
C SER A 759 -17.10 35.67 51.16
N GLN A 760 -15.94 35.17 50.69
CA GLN A 760 -14.65 35.30 51.37
C GLN A 760 -13.58 35.80 50.39
N PRO A 761 -12.67 36.71 50.81
CA PRO A 761 -11.56 37.19 49.96
C PRO A 761 -10.47 36.14 49.72
N SER A 762 -10.43 35.10 50.55
CA SER A 762 -9.49 33.99 50.46
C SER A 762 -10.12 32.69 50.93
N ALA A 763 -9.63 31.57 50.41
CA ALA A 763 -10.09 30.23 50.76
C ALA A 763 -8.92 29.25 50.82
N THR A 764 -8.98 28.26 51.71
CA THR A 764 -8.07 27.10 51.70
C THR A 764 -8.90 25.86 51.45
N PHE A 765 -8.64 25.20 50.33
CA PHE A 765 -9.34 23.97 49.93
C PHE A 765 -8.54 22.76 50.35
N THR A 766 -9.24 21.69 50.77
CA THR A 766 -8.65 20.40 51.11
C THR A 766 -8.99 19.39 50.02
N VAL A 767 -7.99 18.74 49.42
CA VAL A 767 -8.17 17.80 48.31
C VAL A 767 -7.52 16.46 48.67
N ASN A 768 -8.31 15.39 48.69
CA ASN A 768 -7.81 14.03 48.87
C ASN A 768 -7.30 13.48 47.53
N GLY A 769 -6.03 13.07 47.45
CA GLY A 769 -5.46 12.51 46.22
C GLY A 769 -6.21 11.28 45.71
N THR A 770 -6.84 10.52 46.60
CA THR A 770 -7.61 9.31 46.27
C THR A 770 -8.84 9.59 45.41
N SER A 771 -9.40 10.81 45.46
CA SER A 771 -10.53 11.19 44.59
C SER A 771 -10.10 11.50 43.15
N LEU A 772 -8.82 11.82 42.94
CA LEU A 772 -8.25 12.14 41.63
C LEU A 772 -7.57 10.92 40.98
N GLY A 773 -7.05 10.00 41.80
CA GLY A 773 -6.32 8.82 41.34
C GLY A 773 -4.85 9.12 41.02
N VAL A 774 -4.16 8.11 40.47
CA VAL A 774 -2.76 8.25 40.04
C VAL A 774 -2.73 8.96 38.68
N GLY A 775 -1.88 9.98 38.54
CA GLY A 775 -1.80 10.73 37.29
C GLY A 775 -1.26 12.14 37.45
N LEU A 776 -1.26 12.91 36.37
CA LEU A 776 -0.94 14.33 36.38
C LEU A 776 -2.24 15.15 36.39
N HIS A 777 -2.41 16.00 37.39
CA HIS A 777 -3.64 16.75 37.64
C HIS A 777 -3.36 18.26 37.57
N PRO A 778 -4.13 19.03 36.77
CA PRO A 778 -4.07 20.49 36.78
C PRO A 778 -4.87 21.03 37.98
N PHE A 779 -4.44 22.14 38.58
CA PHE A 779 -5.18 22.88 39.59
C PHE A 779 -5.22 24.35 39.20
N TYR A 780 -6.43 24.92 39.14
CA TYR A 780 -6.62 26.36 38.96
C TYR A 780 -7.87 26.79 39.72
N ALA A 781 -7.95 28.06 40.08
CA ALA A 781 -9.11 28.63 40.72
C ALA A 781 -9.77 29.70 39.85
N VAL A 782 -11.09 29.86 40.01
CA VAL A 782 -11.85 30.97 39.45
C VAL A 782 -12.43 31.78 40.61
N VAL A 783 -12.10 33.06 40.64
CA VAL A 783 -12.63 34.03 41.61
C VAL A 783 -13.68 34.88 40.91
N GLU A 784 -14.84 35.05 41.54
CA GLU A 784 -15.97 35.83 41.03
C GLU A 784 -16.30 36.95 42.02
N THR A 785 -16.76 38.10 41.52
CA THR A 785 -17.09 39.28 42.35
C THR A 785 -18.55 39.69 42.20
N ALA A 786 -19.04 40.49 43.15
CA ALA A 786 -20.42 41.00 43.07
C ALA A 786 -20.63 41.97 41.90
N ALA A 787 -19.54 42.57 41.39
CA ALA A 787 -19.56 43.43 40.21
C ALA A 787 -19.59 42.64 38.87
N GLY A 788 -19.65 41.31 38.91
CA GLY A 788 -19.65 40.45 37.73
C GLY A 788 -18.27 40.21 37.11
N LEU A 789 -17.19 40.70 37.72
CA LEU A 789 -15.82 40.40 37.28
C LEU A 789 -15.41 38.99 37.71
N SER A 790 -14.60 38.33 36.89
CA SER A 790 -14.06 37.00 37.14
C SER A 790 -12.55 36.95 36.87
N TYR A 791 -11.81 36.15 37.65
CA TYR A 791 -10.38 35.93 37.47
C TYR A 791 -10.03 34.44 37.56
N ARG A 792 -9.31 33.92 36.56
CA ARG A 792 -8.74 32.58 36.51
C ARG A 792 -7.26 32.59 36.88
N THR A 793 -6.88 31.86 37.93
CA THR A 793 -5.47 31.76 38.35
C THR A 793 -4.63 30.95 37.37
N ASP A 794 -3.31 31.06 37.48
CA ASP A 794 -2.37 30.16 36.82
C ASP A 794 -2.67 28.68 37.16
N THR A 795 -2.37 27.78 36.22
CA THR A 795 -2.58 26.35 36.40
C THR A 795 -1.34 25.72 37.05
N ARG A 796 -1.51 25.13 38.24
CA ARG A 796 -0.48 24.36 38.94
C ARG A 796 -0.67 22.88 38.66
N PHE A 797 0.37 22.20 38.16
CA PHE A 797 0.30 20.75 37.91
C PHE A 797 0.88 19.96 39.08
N VAL A 798 0.15 18.94 39.52
CA VAL A 798 0.57 17.99 40.56
C VAL A 798 0.45 16.56 40.03
N ARG A 799 1.53 15.80 40.11
CA ARG A 799 1.59 14.38 39.78
C ARG A 799 1.34 13.55 41.04
N LEU A 800 0.25 12.81 41.05
CA LEU A 800 -0.06 11.82 42.08
C LEU A 800 0.49 10.47 41.64
N THR A 801 1.23 9.82 42.53
CA THR A 801 1.84 8.50 42.29
C THR A 801 1.27 7.50 43.27
N ALA A 802 1.11 6.24 42.83
CA ALA A 802 1.04 5.16 43.80
C ALA A 802 2.36 5.21 44.60
N GLY A 803 2.29 5.02 45.91
CA GLY A 803 3.50 4.83 46.70
C GLY A 803 4.33 3.67 46.14
N PRO A 804 5.60 3.52 46.55
CA PRO A 804 6.31 2.28 46.33
C PRO A 804 5.53 1.06 46.84
#